data_AF-A0A7J5CCT2-F1
#
_entry.id   AF-A0A7J5CCT2-F1
#
_cell.length_a   1.000
_cell.length_b   1.000
_cell.length_c   1.000
_cell.angle_alpha   90.00
_cell.angle_beta   90.00
_cell.angle_gamma   90.00
#
_symmetry.space_group_name_H-M   'P 1'
#
loop_
_entity.id
_entity.type
_entity.pdbx_description
1 polymer ?
#
loop_
_entity_poly.entity_id
_entity_poly.type
_entity_poly.pdbx_seq_one_letter_code
_entity_poly.pdbx_strand_id
1 'polypeptide(L)'
;MTCPVCGTVAVPGARFCHNCGAALPAAATLPAAERRVVTVLFGDLSDFTSWSEDLDPERVGAVTDRVLAALAGAVKTFGGHVDKLTGDGIMAVFGAPVAHEDDAERAVRAALSMQRAVRRVLDDERGGGAPLGLRVGLNTGDVIAGIQAAIEYTVIGDTVNTAARLADAAAVGAVYAGGRTSAATRHVASWRALRPLRLKGKREPVEAYELLGLLDAPGTRSGLGDEAPFVGRETEIGRVAGRLAEVIDRGEPRVLLMTAEAGIGKSRFAAEVERLAAGYDVGAGRYAAHTGARVLSVRCAAFGERRRLAPLADLVRAAVGLPNDAATALTRPAVEERLRRLGQRLGRLPGDLPPLAVDQLLALLGYAELPAATENGEWNAAAPPPDAEAVPNAVAELLSALALEAPLVIVVDDLHDATAETIKALALTLNRLSGPVLVLLLGRPELVRTAGALTRVADAEVHALPPLRGADASRLLTSYLSGGKLSTADADRLLATAQGNPFYLAELVTLLMERGALTAGPGRDANVGWRLAPGSLGSRLLSRDLAAVLAARIDALPPDARSVLRDAAVVGDIVPGGALEALREQRLGRDGRPAAVAAVELDRAVEELLQRRMLHRTRTGFAFATPLMREAAYAGVSKAELAERHAALARWAAPESADGPTAPPGGFTDSARDDFVAQHVERAAALADAVKLRPDSPARAVAPLGVAALCRAARRALRSGEPAMAVEYAERAAELARDGVPLADRVVHARALLQIGRPADALAFAEKIAANAGDAAATRTSALLLAGQAHQTLGDAARAERSWQEALQVATAANLPTMRASAMRRLGMADFIAGRLGQASSRLAASYQVSLAAKDPRGQAWSLQNLAWVTTTRGDFAGTDAVLGRAARLFAELKDPYGRAWLRGTTAFARLLAGRLREACRMAQVFLPFGERVGEAWAVGTLRAVEAYATAELGELAEADRAARRAYREFAEVGDDWGQGFALVVRGVVARGLGEPEHAADLLTDALAYADRTAHPLLTGMAGTLRGFVALDMGDAGTAEREARSVLTTVEPHNPQAPAQVAPRVLLAMARLAAGDAATAVGLLAPVATTAANTPSLLFSRRQTMARYASALLAHGQREQALDWAQRAVSAPAEDVRSQVIARMVLAEAFAACGRPAEALASAEEAARLAYATEQRSERAVADALRARLAAH
;
A
#
# COMPACT_ATOMS: atom_id res chain seq x y z
N MET A 1 -20.61 -40.32 -32.05
CA MET A 1 -21.22 -41.12 -30.96
C MET A 1 -20.11 -41.54 -30.03
N THR A 2 -20.25 -41.36 -28.73
CA THR A 2 -19.35 -41.93 -27.71
C THR A 2 -20.07 -43.11 -27.06
N CYS A 3 -19.32 -44.16 -26.72
CA CYS A 3 -19.87 -45.32 -26.03
C CYS A 3 -20.44 -44.85 -24.68
N PRO A 4 -21.73 -45.10 -24.39
CA PRO A 4 -22.35 -44.66 -23.13
C PRO A 4 -21.77 -45.38 -21.91
N VAL A 5 -21.00 -46.46 -22.12
CA VAL A 5 -20.39 -47.26 -21.06
C VAL A 5 -18.99 -46.78 -20.71
N CYS A 6 -18.12 -46.56 -21.71
CA CYS A 6 -16.70 -46.26 -21.46
C CYS A 6 -16.24 -44.90 -22.02
N GLY A 7 -17.14 -44.11 -22.59
CA GLY A 7 -16.81 -42.80 -23.17
C GLY A 7 -15.95 -42.84 -24.44
N THR A 8 -15.51 -44.01 -24.89
CA THR A 8 -14.70 -44.16 -26.11
C THR A 8 -15.50 -43.76 -27.34
N VAL A 9 -14.93 -42.94 -28.22
CA VAL A 9 -15.59 -42.51 -29.47
C VAL A 9 -15.83 -43.74 -30.35
N ALA A 10 -17.08 -43.99 -30.70
CA ALA A 10 -17.48 -45.10 -31.54
C ALA A 10 -17.07 -44.87 -32.99
N VAL A 11 -16.57 -45.93 -33.64
CA VAL A 11 -16.32 -45.92 -35.09
C VAL A 11 -17.67 -45.85 -35.82
N PRO A 12 -17.86 -44.93 -36.78
CA PRO A 12 -19.10 -44.83 -37.54
C PRO A 12 -19.49 -46.18 -38.18
N GLY A 13 -20.70 -46.66 -37.90
CA GLY A 13 -21.21 -47.95 -38.39
C GLY A 13 -20.93 -49.17 -37.50
N ALA A 14 -20.12 -49.03 -36.43
CA ALA A 14 -19.87 -50.14 -35.51
C ALA A 14 -21.09 -50.45 -34.63
N ARG A 15 -21.52 -51.72 -34.62
CA ARG A 15 -22.61 -52.21 -33.76
C ARG A 15 -22.18 -52.40 -32.30
N PHE A 16 -20.87 -52.49 -32.06
CA PHE A 16 -20.28 -52.69 -30.74
C PHE A 16 -19.07 -51.77 -30.55
N CYS A 17 -18.84 -51.31 -29.32
CA CYS A 17 -17.67 -50.51 -28.98
C CYS A 17 -16.39 -51.36 -29.10
N HIS A 18 -15.42 -50.90 -29.89
CA HIS A 18 -14.14 -51.60 -30.10
C HIS A 18 -13.28 -51.71 -28.83
N ASN A 19 -13.50 -50.83 -27.85
CA ASN A 19 -12.73 -50.81 -26.61
C ASN A 19 -13.35 -51.69 -25.50
N CYS A 20 -14.68 -51.67 -25.33
CA CYS A 20 -15.35 -52.36 -24.21
C CYS A 20 -16.41 -53.40 -24.62
N GLY A 21 -16.63 -53.63 -25.91
CA GLY A 21 -17.58 -54.62 -26.43
C GLY A 21 -19.07 -54.27 -26.27
N ALA A 22 -19.41 -53.13 -25.66
CA ALA A 22 -20.81 -52.74 -25.43
C ALA A 22 -21.56 -52.47 -26.74
N ALA A 23 -22.80 -52.97 -26.84
CA ALA A 23 -23.66 -52.73 -27.99
C ALA A 23 -24.02 -51.24 -28.10
N LEU A 24 -23.80 -50.67 -29.28
CA LEU A 24 -24.09 -49.27 -29.57
C LEU A 24 -25.48 -49.16 -30.23
N PRO A 25 -26.32 -48.19 -29.86
CA PRO A 25 -27.69 -48.10 -30.37
C PRO A 25 -27.69 -47.91 -31.89
N ALA A 26 -28.33 -48.86 -32.59
CA ALA A 26 -28.30 -48.95 -34.04
C ALA A 26 -29.13 -47.82 -34.70
N ALA A 27 -28.44 -46.75 -35.11
CA ALA A 27 -28.81 -45.87 -36.22
C ALA A 27 -27.63 -44.98 -36.59
N ALA A 28 -26.64 -45.54 -37.29
CA ALA A 28 -25.79 -44.77 -38.19
C ALA A 28 -25.85 -45.50 -39.54
N THR A 29 -26.81 -45.09 -40.37
CA THR A 29 -26.67 -45.23 -41.81
C THR A 29 -25.27 -44.73 -42.16
N LEU A 30 -24.47 -45.58 -42.82
CA LEU A 30 -23.14 -45.20 -43.31
C LEU A 30 -23.31 -43.87 -44.07
N PRO A 31 -22.58 -42.79 -43.72
CA PRO A 31 -22.75 -41.52 -44.40
C PRO A 31 -22.54 -41.74 -45.90
N ALA A 32 -23.54 -41.41 -46.71
CA ALA A 32 -23.36 -41.34 -48.14
C ALA A 32 -22.20 -40.36 -48.43
N ALA A 33 -21.36 -40.69 -49.40
CA ALA A 33 -20.24 -39.83 -49.79
C ALA A 33 -20.76 -38.40 -50.04
N GLU A 34 -20.34 -37.46 -49.21
CA GLU A 34 -20.89 -36.10 -49.16
C GLU A 34 -19.82 -35.08 -49.51
N ARG A 35 -20.19 -34.09 -50.34
CA ARG A 35 -19.28 -33.02 -50.74
C ARG A 35 -19.22 -31.97 -49.63
N ARG A 36 -18.05 -31.74 -49.06
CA ARG A 36 -17.82 -30.80 -47.97
C ARG A 36 -16.59 -29.92 -48.22
N VAL A 37 -16.59 -28.72 -47.67
CA VAL A 37 -15.39 -27.89 -47.57
C VAL A 37 -14.66 -28.32 -46.30
N VAL A 38 -13.41 -28.72 -46.43
CA VAL A 38 -12.56 -29.09 -45.28
C VAL A 38 -11.21 -28.38 -45.38
N THR A 39 -10.51 -28.29 -44.25
CA THR A 39 -9.09 -27.95 -44.24
C THR A 39 -8.27 -29.21 -43.97
N VAL A 40 -7.43 -29.57 -44.94
CA VAL A 40 -6.55 -30.74 -44.88
C VAL A 40 -5.17 -30.30 -44.39
N LEU A 41 -4.62 -31.03 -43.43
CA LEU A 41 -3.29 -30.84 -42.86
C LEU A 41 -2.45 -32.09 -43.12
N PHE A 42 -1.26 -31.90 -43.71
CA PHE A 42 -0.21 -32.91 -43.78
C PHE A 42 0.98 -32.46 -42.96
N GLY A 43 1.51 -33.33 -42.10
CA GLY A 43 2.79 -33.16 -41.43
C GLY A 43 3.72 -34.29 -41.80
N ASP A 44 4.91 -33.98 -42.29
CA ASP A 44 5.92 -34.95 -42.75
C ASP A 44 7.29 -34.63 -42.13
N LEU A 45 7.98 -35.64 -41.59
CA LEU A 45 9.32 -35.45 -41.01
C LEU A 45 10.38 -35.45 -42.13
N SER A 46 11.13 -34.37 -42.26
CA SER A 46 12.20 -34.29 -43.25
C SER A 46 13.37 -35.20 -42.91
N ASP A 47 13.92 -35.87 -43.92
CA ASP A 47 15.15 -36.67 -43.84
C ASP A 47 15.12 -37.81 -42.80
N PHE A 48 13.91 -38.27 -42.44
CA PHE A 48 13.68 -39.35 -41.49
C PHE A 48 14.24 -40.69 -41.98
N THR A 49 14.13 -40.99 -43.28
CA THR A 49 14.68 -42.23 -43.87
C THR A 49 16.20 -42.30 -43.70
N SER A 50 16.93 -41.24 -44.03
CA SER A 50 18.38 -41.16 -43.82
C SER A 50 18.78 -41.17 -42.35
N TRP A 51 17.96 -40.61 -41.45
CA TRP A 51 18.19 -40.67 -40.01
C TRP A 51 17.98 -42.07 -39.43
N SER A 52 17.03 -42.84 -39.99
CA SER A 52 16.72 -44.20 -39.56
C SER A 52 17.72 -45.27 -40.01
N GLU A 53 18.52 -45.01 -41.05
CA GLU A 53 19.50 -45.96 -41.60
C GLU A 53 20.71 -46.21 -40.68
N ASP A 54 21.07 -45.22 -39.85
CA ASP A 54 22.24 -45.28 -38.95
C ASP A 54 21.87 -45.65 -37.49
N LEU A 55 20.60 -45.98 -37.20
CA LEU A 55 20.08 -46.17 -35.84
C LEU A 55 19.41 -47.55 -35.65
N ASP A 56 19.45 -48.04 -34.41
CA ASP A 56 18.80 -49.30 -34.04
C ASP A 56 17.28 -49.25 -34.28
N PRO A 57 16.66 -50.25 -34.94
CA PRO A 57 15.23 -50.26 -35.26
C PRO A 57 14.29 -50.10 -34.06
N GLU A 58 14.64 -50.62 -32.88
CA GLU A 58 13.82 -50.44 -31.67
C GLU A 58 13.84 -48.98 -31.20
N ARG A 59 15.00 -48.32 -31.34
CA ARG A 59 15.17 -46.91 -31.00
C ARG A 59 14.47 -45.99 -32.01
N VAL A 60 14.55 -46.30 -33.30
CA VAL A 60 13.80 -45.59 -34.36
C VAL A 60 12.29 -45.71 -34.10
N GLY A 61 11.80 -46.91 -33.78
CA GLY A 61 10.40 -47.14 -33.42
C GLY A 61 9.92 -46.29 -32.23
N ALA A 62 10.67 -46.30 -31.13
CA ALA A 62 10.31 -45.56 -29.91
C ALA A 62 10.31 -44.01 -30.08
N VAL A 63 11.18 -43.47 -30.94
CA VAL A 63 11.18 -42.04 -31.27
C VAL A 63 10.01 -41.71 -32.20
N THR A 64 9.75 -42.55 -33.20
CA THR A 64 8.64 -42.39 -34.15
C THR A 64 7.29 -42.38 -33.42
N ASP A 65 7.06 -43.33 -32.52
CA ASP A 65 5.83 -43.41 -31.74
C ASP A 65 5.60 -42.18 -30.87
N ARG A 66 6.67 -41.66 -30.22
CA ARG A 66 6.59 -40.42 -29.44
C ARG A 66 6.25 -39.21 -30.30
N VAL A 67 6.87 -39.11 -31.49
CA VAL A 67 6.61 -38.01 -32.42
C VAL A 67 5.18 -38.11 -32.96
N LEU A 68 4.75 -39.25 -33.49
CA LEU A 68 3.40 -39.44 -34.01
C LEU A 68 2.33 -39.24 -32.93
N ALA A 69 2.56 -39.68 -31.68
CA ALA A 69 1.67 -39.41 -30.55
C ALA A 69 1.54 -37.92 -30.25
N ALA A 70 2.66 -37.17 -30.28
CA ALA A 70 2.66 -35.72 -30.09
C ALA A 70 1.91 -34.99 -31.22
N LEU A 71 2.10 -35.41 -32.47
CA LEU A 71 1.39 -34.89 -33.63
C LEU A 71 -0.12 -35.15 -33.54
N ALA A 72 -0.52 -36.39 -33.25
CA ALA A 72 -1.92 -36.77 -33.09
C ALA A 72 -2.58 -36.05 -31.90
N GLY A 73 -1.86 -35.85 -30.80
CA GLY A 73 -2.30 -35.07 -29.64
C GLY A 73 -2.56 -33.62 -30.00
N ALA A 74 -1.68 -32.99 -30.78
CA ALA A 74 -1.87 -31.62 -31.27
C ALA A 74 -3.12 -31.50 -32.15
N VAL A 75 -3.33 -32.43 -33.08
CA VAL A 75 -4.54 -32.44 -33.94
C VAL A 75 -5.82 -32.57 -33.11
N LYS A 76 -5.86 -33.53 -32.16
CA LYS A 76 -7.02 -33.74 -31.28
C LYS A 76 -7.32 -32.54 -30.39
N THR A 77 -6.30 -31.88 -29.87
CA THR A 77 -6.44 -30.69 -28.99
C THR A 77 -7.21 -29.56 -29.68
N PHE A 78 -7.05 -29.41 -31.00
CA PHE A 78 -7.76 -28.40 -31.79
C PHE A 78 -8.98 -28.96 -32.52
N GLY A 79 -9.50 -30.12 -32.11
CA GLY A 79 -10.74 -30.69 -32.64
C GLY A 79 -10.65 -31.26 -34.06
N GLY A 80 -9.44 -31.51 -34.57
CA GLY A 80 -9.22 -32.16 -35.86
C GLY A 80 -9.35 -33.67 -35.77
N HIS A 81 -9.69 -34.29 -36.90
CA HIS A 81 -9.70 -35.75 -37.06
C HIS A 81 -8.41 -36.23 -37.71
N VAL A 82 -7.71 -37.16 -37.09
CA VAL A 82 -6.56 -37.83 -37.73
C VAL A 82 -7.11 -38.87 -38.69
N ASP A 83 -6.90 -38.66 -39.99
CA ASP A 83 -7.37 -39.57 -41.05
C ASP A 83 -6.46 -40.80 -41.12
N LYS A 84 -5.13 -40.59 -41.18
CA LYS A 84 -4.14 -41.66 -41.18
C LYS A 84 -2.76 -41.19 -40.72
N LEU A 85 -1.99 -42.16 -40.22
CA LEU A 85 -0.57 -42.03 -39.95
C LEU A 85 0.20 -42.78 -41.05
N THR A 86 1.18 -42.14 -41.65
CA THR A 86 1.96 -42.68 -42.77
C THR A 86 3.42 -42.76 -42.34
N GLY A 87 3.80 -43.77 -41.55
CA GLY A 87 5.20 -44.01 -41.14
C GLY A 87 5.89 -42.83 -40.44
N ASP A 88 6.41 -41.90 -41.22
CA ASP A 88 7.09 -40.65 -40.86
C ASP A 88 6.19 -39.39 -40.92
N GLY A 89 4.90 -39.55 -41.22
CA GLY A 89 3.96 -38.43 -41.36
C GLY A 89 2.54 -38.68 -40.84
N ILE A 90 1.74 -37.61 -40.85
CA ILE A 90 0.34 -37.59 -40.40
C ILE A 90 -0.52 -36.80 -41.38
N MET A 91 -1.71 -37.33 -41.67
CA MET A 91 -2.78 -36.63 -42.37
C MET A 91 -3.95 -36.38 -41.40
N ALA A 92 -4.38 -35.13 -41.31
CA ALA A 92 -5.50 -34.71 -40.50
C ALA A 92 -6.48 -33.84 -41.29
N VAL A 93 -7.73 -33.87 -40.86
CA VAL A 93 -8.84 -33.16 -41.50
C VAL A 93 -9.60 -32.38 -40.45
N PHE A 94 -9.88 -31.12 -40.75
CA PHE A 94 -10.73 -30.23 -39.98
C PHE A 94 -11.94 -29.90 -40.85
N GLY A 95 -13.16 -30.13 -40.35
CA GLY A 95 -14.40 -30.00 -41.13
C GLY A 95 -15.11 -31.31 -41.47
N ALA A 96 -14.49 -32.45 -41.17
CA ALA A 96 -15.08 -33.78 -41.31
C ALA A 96 -14.57 -34.70 -40.18
N PRO A 97 -15.43 -35.53 -39.57
CA PRO A 97 -16.87 -35.70 -39.84
C PRO A 97 -17.76 -34.58 -39.25
N VAL A 98 -17.21 -33.68 -38.43
CA VAL A 98 -17.90 -32.53 -37.84
C VAL A 98 -17.30 -31.24 -38.40
N ALA A 99 -18.17 -30.34 -38.88
CA ALA A 99 -17.78 -29.05 -39.43
C ALA A 99 -17.91 -27.92 -38.40
N HIS A 100 -16.94 -27.01 -38.41
CA HIS A 100 -16.92 -25.79 -37.61
C HIS A 100 -16.55 -24.60 -38.51
N GLU A 101 -17.06 -23.41 -38.19
CA GLU A 101 -16.79 -22.21 -38.97
C GLU A 101 -15.29 -21.80 -38.95
N ASP A 102 -14.56 -22.23 -37.91
CA ASP A 102 -13.15 -21.91 -37.66
C ASP A 102 -12.19 -23.08 -38.00
N ASP A 103 -12.61 -24.08 -38.77
CA ASP A 103 -11.80 -25.27 -39.09
C ASP A 103 -10.43 -24.93 -39.72
N ALA A 104 -10.34 -23.88 -40.53
CA ALA A 104 -9.08 -23.41 -41.09
C ALA A 104 -8.13 -22.83 -40.01
N GLU A 105 -8.67 -22.08 -39.04
CA GLU A 105 -7.90 -21.52 -37.92
C GLU A 105 -7.41 -22.65 -37.00
N ARG A 106 -8.28 -23.60 -36.67
CA ARG A 106 -7.94 -24.77 -35.87
C ARG A 106 -6.80 -25.58 -36.49
N ALA A 107 -6.83 -25.79 -37.81
CA ALA A 107 -5.76 -26.46 -38.54
C ALA A 107 -4.43 -25.69 -38.49
N VAL A 108 -4.45 -24.36 -38.60
CA VAL A 108 -3.25 -23.51 -38.50
C VAL A 108 -2.64 -23.55 -37.09
N ARG A 109 -3.47 -23.49 -36.05
CA ARG A 109 -3.02 -23.62 -34.65
C ARG A 109 -2.46 -25.02 -34.36
N ALA A 110 -3.09 -26.07 -34.89
CA ALA A 110 -2.60 -27.43 -34.82
C ALA A 110 -1.22 -27.55 -35.49
N ALA A 111 -1.05 -27.01 -36.69
CA ALA A 111 0.22 -27.01 -37.42
C ALA A 111 1.38 -26.38 -36.63
N LEU A 112 1.17 -25.23 -35.99
CA LEU A 112 2.20 -24.61 -35.14
C LEU A 112 2.45 -25.37 -33.84
N SER A 113 1.40 -25.96 -33.25
CA SER A 113 1.55 -26.82 -32.08
C SER A 113 2.38 -28.06 -32.41
N MET A 114 2.14 -28.67 -33.59
CA MET A 114 2.92 -29.79 -34.12
C MET A 114 4.40 -29.41 -34.31
N GLN A 115 4.69 -28.26 -34.93
CA GLN A 115 6.06 -27.76 -35.07
C GLN A 115 6.79 -27.63 -33.72
N ARG A 116 6.12 -27.06 -32.70
CA ARG A 116 6.69 -26.92 -31.35
C ARG A 116 6.87 -28.24 -30.63
N ALA A 117 5.89 -29.15 -30.76
CA ALA A 117 5.93 -30.46 -30.11
C ALA A 117 7.07 -31.32 -30.67
N VAL A 118 7.23 -31.34 -31.99
CA VAL A 118 8.35 -32.05 -32.66
C VAL A 118 9.68 -31.44 -32.24
N ARG A 119 9.82 -30.11 -32.25
CA ARG A 119 11.06 -29.45 -31.82
C ARG A 119 11.48 -29.84 -30.40
N ARG A 120 10.52 -29.94 -29.45
CA ARG A 120 10.81 -30.37 -28.07
C ARG A 120 11.29 -31.82 -28.02
N VAL A 121 10.58 -32.73 -28.69
CA VAL A 121 10.95 -34.16 -28.73
C VAL A 121 12.34 -34.35 -29.36
N LEU A 122 12.70 -33.53 -30.36
CA LEU A 122 14.00 -33.58 -31.01
C LEU A 122 15.12 -32.89 -30.21
N ASP A 123 14.81 -31.84 -29.45
CA ASP A 123 15.78 -31.18 -28.55
C ASP A 123 16.22 -32.10 -27.40
N ASP A 124 15.33 -33.00 -26.94
CA ASP A 124 15.62 -34.02 -25.92
C ASP A 124 16.55 -35.15 -26.41
N GLU A 125 16.71 -35.32 -27.73
CA GLU A 125 17.45 -36.44 -28.36
C GLU A 125 18.81 -36.04 -28.97
N ARG A 126 19.30 -34.81 -28.72
CA ARG A 126 20.53 -34.28 -29.37
C ARG A 126 21.80 -35.07 -28.99
N GLY A 127 22.11 -36.06 -29.82
CA GLY A 127 23.35 -36.85 -29.80
C GLY A 127 23.83 -37.38 -31.17
N GLY A 128 23.24 -36.96 -32.30
CA GLY A 128 23.67 -37.40 -33.64
C GLY A 128 23.18 -36.43 -34.73
N GLY A 129 24.08 -36.04 -35.65
CA GLY A 129 23.90 -34.90 -36.55
C GLY A 129 23.04 -35.15 -37.78
N ALA A 130 21.83 -34.58 -37.79
CA ALA A 130 21.14 -33.98 -38.95
C ALA A 130 19.94 -33.15 -38.43
N PRO A 131 19.54 -32.04 -39.09
CA PRO A 131 18.39 -31.24 -38.66
C PRO A 131 17.08 -31.95 -39.04
N LEU A 132 16.68 -32.94 -38.25
CA LEU A 132 15.33 -33.51 -38.36
C LEU A 132 14.31 -32.41 -38.02
N GLY A 133 13.24 -32.29 -38.79
CA GLY A 133 12.22 -31.27 -38.54
C GLY A 133 10.93 -31.57 -39.27
N LEU A 134 9.85 -30.95 -38.83
CA LEU A 134 8.54 -31.18 -39.41
C LEU A 134 8.30 -30.21 -40.58
N ARG A 135 7.81 -30.72 -41.70
CA ARG A 135 7.26 -29.93 -42.81
C ARG A 135 5.75 -30.06 -42.78
N VAL A 136 5.03 -28.93 -42.82
CA VAL A 136 3.56 -28.95 -42.74
C VAL A 136 2.94 -28.26 -43.94
N GLY A 137 1.95 -28.91 -44.55
CA GLY A 137 1.16 -28.39 -45.66
C GLY A 137 -0.32 -28.29 -45.30
N LEU A 138 -0.94 -27.16 -45.59
CA LEU A 138 -2.35 -26.88 -45.32
C LEU A 138 -3.09 -26.48 -46.61
N ASN A 139 -4.28 -27.02 -46.84
CA ASN A 139 -5.13 -26.52 -47.91
C ASN A 139 -6.62 -26.68 -47.60
N THR A 140 -7.40 -25.64 -47.90
CA THR A 140 -8.85 -25.58 -47.67
C THR A 140 -9.58 -25.62 -49.01
N GLY A 141 -10.52 -26.55 -49.16
CA GLY A 141 -11.26 -26.72 -50.40
C GLY A 141 -12.27 -27.85 -50.36
N ASP A 142 -12.96 -28.05 -51.48
CA ASP A 142 -13.98 -29.08 -51.60
C ASP A 142 -13.34 -30.48 -51.62
N VAL A 143 -13.92 -31.40 -50.88
CA VAL A 143 -13.61 -32.83 -50.90
C VAL A 143 -14.91 -33.63 -50.87
N ILE A 144 -14.83 -34.90 -51.25
CA ILE A 144 -15.86 -35.88 -50.96
C ILE A 144 -15.42 -36.64 -49.70
N ALA A 145 -16.19 -36.54 -48.63
CA ALA A 145 -15.95 -37.22 -47.37
C ALA A 145 -16.93 -38.39 -47.24
N GLY A 146 -16.44 -39.60 -46.93
CA GLY A 146 -17.29 -40.78 -46.82
C GLY A 146 -16.50 -42.06 -46.58
N ILE A 147 -17.23 -43.17 -46.41
CA ILE A 147 -16.60 -44.49 -46.20
C ILE A 147 -16.21 -45.08 -47.55
N GLN A 148 -14.91 -45.32 -47.74
CA GLN A 148 -14.39 -45.93 -48.96
C GLN A 148 -14.18 -47.43 -48.73
N ALA A 149 -14.53 -48.26 -49.73
CA ALA A 149 -14.42 -49.72 -49.70
C ALA A 149 -15.14 -50.42 -48.51
N ALA A 150 -16.09 -49.74 -47.84
CA ALA A 150 -16.77 -50.19 -46.62
C ALA A 150 -15.85 -50.43 -45.40
N ILE A 151 -14.62 -49.88 -45.40
CA ILE A 151 -13.60 -50.18 -44.38
C ILE A 151 -13.27 -48.95 -43.52
N GLU A 152 -13.00 -47.78 -44.11
CA GLU A 152 -12.59 -46.57 -43.36
C GLU A 152 -13.21 -45.28 -43.92
N TYR A 153 -13.48 -44.30 -43.04
CA TYR A 153 -13.97 -42.96 -43.39
C TYR A 153 -12.78 -42.09 -43.77
N THR A 154 -12.75 -41.57 -45.01
CA THR A 154 -11.65 -40.72 -45.49
C THR A 154 -12.15 -39.62 -46.42
N VAL A 155 -11.28 -38.66 -46.75
CA VAL A 155 -11.56 -37.54 -47.66
C VAL A 155 -10.81 -37.68 -48.98
N ILE A 156 -11.50 -37.47 -50.10
CA ILE A 156 -10.93 -37.55 -51.45
C ILE A 156 -11.18 -36.25 -52.19
N GLY A 157 -10.13 -35.68 -52.78
CA GLY A 157 -10.26 -34.50 -53.62
C GLY A 157 -8.91 -33.86 -53.95
N ASP A 158 -8.92 -32.97 -54.94
CA ASP A 158 -7.75 -32.19 -55.33
C ASP A 158 -7.15 -31.38 -54.16
N THR A 159 -8.00 -30.98 -53.20
CA THR A 159 -7.62 -30.31 -51.96
C THR A 159 -6.60 -31.11 -51.15
N VAL A 160 -6.79 -32.44 -51.03
CA VAL A 160 -5.91 -33.36 -50.29
C VAL A 160 -4.55 -33.45 -50.96
N ASN A 161 -4.54 -33.65 -52.29
CA ASN A 161 -3.30 -33.71 -53.07
C ASN A 161 -2.51 -32.40 -53.00
N THR A 162 -3.20 -31.26 -52.98
CA THR A 162 -2.55 -29.95 -52.88
C THR A 162 -1.93 -29.73 -51.51
N ALA A 163 -2.60 -30.11 -50.41
CA ALA A 163 -2.04 -30.02 -49.06
C ALA A 163 -0.78 -30.88 -48.90
N ALA A 164 -0.80 -32.12 -49.40
CA ALA A 164 0.37 -33.00 -49.39
C ALA A 164 1.57 -32.40 -50.15
N ARG A 165 1.34 -31.84 -51.35
CA ARG A 165 2.42 -31.22 -52.14
C ARG A 165 2.93 -29.91 -51.55
N LEU A 166 2.10 -29.19 -50.80
CA LEU A 166 2.56 -28.03 -50.03
C LEU A 166 3.45 -28.45 -48.85
N ALA A 167 3.19 -29.60 -48.23
CA ALA A 167 4.07 -30.17 -47.21
C ALA A 167 5.42 -30.59 -47.83
N ASP A 168 5.40 -31.30 -48.97
CA ASP A 168 6.63 -31.68 -49.69
C ASP A 168 7.51 -30.48 -50.07
N ALA A 169 6.88 -29.35 -50.42
CA ALA A 169 7.55 -28.13 -50.85
C ALA A 169 7.96 -27.20 -49.68
N ALA A 170 7.47 -27.47 -48.46
CA ALA A 170 7.78 -26.66 -47.29
C ALA A 170 9.24 -26.84 -46.85
N ALA A 171 9.88 -25.75 -46.45
CA ALA A 171 11.18 -25.83 -45.79
C ALA A 171 11.08 -26.58 -44.46
N VAL A 172 12.16 -27.20 -44.01
CA VAL A 172 12.21 -27.89 -42.71
C VAL A 172 11.84 -26.91 -41.59
N GLY A 173 10.84 -27.27 -40.76
CA GLY A 173 10.32 -26.41 -39.69
C GLY A 173 9.29 -25.36 -40.14
N ALA A 174 8.92 -25.33 -41.43
CA ALA A 174 7.95 -24.38 -41.97
C ALA A 174 6.54 -24.98 -42.13
N VAL A 175 5.55 -24.09 -42.17
CA VAL A 175 4.15 -24.42 -42.47
C VAL A 175 3.72 -23.65 -43.71
N TYR A 176 3.41 -24.35 -44.79
CA TYR A 176 2.92 -23.75 -46.03
C TYR A 176 1.43 -23.98 -46.19
N ALA A 177 0.73 -22.98 -46.71
CA ALA A 177 -0.72 -23.03 -46.92
C ALA A 177 -1.12 -22.56 -48.31
N GLY A 178 -2.20 -23.13 -48.85
CA GLY A 178 -2.85 -22.64 -50.06
C GLY A 178 -3.60 -21.32 -49.83
N GLY A 179 -3.88 -20.59 -50.91
CA GLY A 179 -4.48 -19.25 -50.85
C GLY A 179 -5.80 -19.16 -50.06
N ARG A 180 -6.67 -20.16 -50.14
CA ARG A 180 -7.94 -20.19 -49.37
C ARG A 180 -7.71 -20.32 -47.86
N THR A 181 -6.78 -21.15 -47.43
CA THR A 181 -6.45 -21.32 -46.01
C THR A 181 -5.80 -20.06 -45.45
N SER A 182 -4.85 -19.46 -46.18
CA SER A 182 -4.24 -18.19 -45.78
C SER A 182 -5.29 -17.09 -45.67
N ALA A 183 -6.14 -16.91 -46.69
CA ALA A 183 -7.20 -15.91 -46.69
C ALA A 183 -8.18 -16.08 -45.52
N ALA A 184 -8.60 -17.32 -45.23
CA ALA A 184 -9.53 -17.64 -44.15
C ALA A 184 -8.93 -17.46 -42.74
N THR A 185 -7.61 -17.29 -42.61
CA THR A 185 -6.90 -17.24 -41.31
C THR A 185 -6.04 -15.99 -41.13
N ARG A 186 -6.13 -15.00 -42.03
CA ARG A 186 -5.36 -13.74 -41.91
C ARG A 186 -5.64 -12.98 -40.61
N HIS A 187 -6.81 -13.19 -40.00
CA HIS A 187 -7.21 -12.55 -38.75
C HIS A 187 -6.55 -13.15 -37.49
N VAL A 188 -5.83 -14.28 -37.62
CA VAL A 188 -5.20 -15.00 -36.49
C VAL A 188 -3.77 -15.45 -36.74
N ALA A 189 -3.31 -15.38 -37.99
CA ALA A 189 -2.02 -15.85 -38.43
C ALA A 189 -1.38 -14.86 -39.42
N SER A 190 -0.08 -14.60 -39.24
CA SER A 190 0.71 -13.79 -40.15
C SER A 190 1.30 -14.67 -41.27
N TRP A 191 1.08 -14.27 -42.53
CA TRP A 191 1.44 -15.04 -43.71
C TRP A 191 2.38 -14.25 -44.64
N ARG A 192 3.46 -14.89 -45.09
CA ARG A 192 4.34 -14.41 -46.15
C ARG A 192 3.94 -15.05 -47.48
N ALA A 193 3.58 -14.24 -48.47
CA ALA A 193 3.32 -14.74 -49.82
C ALA A 193 4.63 -15.27 -50.44
N LEU A 194 4.59 -16.49 -50.99
CA LEU A 194 5.71 -17.08 -51.71
C LEU A 194 5.53 -16.84 -53.21
N ARG A 195 6.62 -16.99 -53.99
CA ARG A 195 6.49 -17.06 -55.45
C ARG A 195 5.64 -18.29 -55.81
N PRO A 196 4.71 -18.21 -56.79
CA PRO A 196 3.85 -19.34 -57.14
C PRO A 196 4.65 -20.63 -57.37
N LEU A 197 4.31 -21.69 -56.64
CA LEU A 197 5.05 -22.94 -56.63
C LEU A 197 4.57 -23.86 -57.74
N ARG A 198 5.50 -24.39 -58.55
CA ARG A 198 5.20 -25.46 -59.51
C ARG A 198 5.20 -26.80 -58.79
N LEU A 199 4.02 -27.26 -58.37
CA LEU A 199 3.84 -28.52 -57.68
C LEU A 199 3.65 -29.67 -58.68
N LYS A 200 4.24 -30.84 -58.39
CA LYS A 200 4.16 -32.04 -59.25
C LYS A 200 2.69 -32.43 -59.50
N GLY A 201 2.32 -32.55 -60.77
CA GLY A 201 0.95 -32.93 -61.18
C GLY A 201 -0.05 -31.78 -61.31
N LYS A 202 0.36 -30.52 -61.05
CA LYS A 202 -0.45 -29.33 -61.28
C LYS A 202 -0.10 -28.67 -62.61
N ARG A 203 -1.12 -28.33 -63.42
CA ARG A 203 -0.94 -27.67 -64.72
C ARG A 203 -0.56 -26.19 -64.57
N GLU A 204 -1.07 -25.52 -63.54
CA GLU A 204 -0.80 -24.12 -63.23
C GLU A 204 0.02 -23.99 -61.93
N PRO A 205 0.90 -22.97 -61.80
CA PRO A 205 1.58 -22.67 -60.55
C PRO A 205 0.58 -22.37 -59.42
N VAL A 206 0.80 -22.94 -58.24
CA VAL A 206 -0.08 -22.80 -57.07
C VAL A 206 0.40 -21.64 -56.20
N GLU A 207 -0.49 -20.72 -55.85
CA GLU A 207 -0.20 -19.69 -54.85
C GLU A 207 -0.04 -20.33 -53.46
N ALA A 208 1.11 -20.09 -52.85
CA ALA A 208 1.48 -20.62 -51.55
C ALA A 208 1.90 -19.51 -50.60
N TYR A 209 1.61 -19.72 -49.32
CA TYR A 209 1.89 -18.77 -48.26
C TYR A 209 2.61 -19.50 -47.12
N GLU A 210 3.69 -18.92 -46.62
CA GLU A 210 4.41 -19.42 -45.47
C GLU A 210 3.89 -18.75 -44.19
N LEU A 211 3.63 -19.55 -43.17
CA LEU A 211 3.21 -19.08 -41.86
C LEU A 211 4.40 -18.51 -41.08
N LEU A 212 4.32 -17.24 -40.69
CA LEU A 212 5.35 -16.58 -39.88
C LEU A 212 5.10 -16.72 -38.36
N GLY A 213 3.84 -16.86 -37.95
CA GLY A 213 3.45 -17.00 -36.54
C GLY A 213 1.97 -16.70 -36.30
N LEU A 214 1.50 -16.97 -35.08
CA LEU A 214 0.20 -16.48 -34.60
C LEU A 214 0.36 -15.05 -34.09
N LEU A 215 -0.68 -14.24 -34.26
CA LEU A 215 -0.79 -12.95 -33.59
C LEU A 215 -1.02 -13.20 -32.08
N ASP A 216 -0.32 -12.48 -31.19
CA ASP A 216 -0.34 -12.75 -29.73
C ASP A 216 -1.72 -12.56 -29.05
N ALA A 217 -1.98 -13.39 -28.02
CA ALA A 217 -3.08 -13.45 -27.04
C ALA A 217 -4.56 -13.64 -27.52
N PRO A 218 -5.30 -14.63 -26.97
CA PRO A 218 -6.76 -14.70 -27.09
C PRO A 218 -7.38 -13.64 -26.16
N GLY A 219 -7.88 -12.56 -26.74
CA GLY A 219 -8.37 -11.37 -26.04
C GLY A 219 -8.31 -10.12 -26.91
N THR A 220 -7.53 -10.18 -27.98
CA THR A 220 -7.57 -9.23 -29.09
C THR A 220 -7.79 -10.05 -30.35
N ARG A 221 -9.04 -10.26 -30.76
CA ARG A 221 -9.26 -9.73 -32.11
C ARG A 221 -9.28 -8.26 -31.83
N SER A 222 -8.44 -7.54 -32.53
CA SER A 222 -8.84 -6.21 -32.87
C SER A 222 -10.35 -6.18 -33.16
N GLY A 223 -11.08 -5.42 -32.35
CA GLY A 223 -12.21 -4.76 -32.96
C GLY A 223 -11.67 -4.00 -34.16
N LEU A 224 -12.51 -3.66 -35.12
CA LEU A 224 -12.10 -2.78 -36.24
C LEU A 224 -11.22 -1.60 -35.74
N GLY A 225 -11.44 -1.12 -34.51
CA GLY A 225 -10.65 -0.13 -33.79
C GLY A 225 -9.20 -0.46 -33.37
N ASP A 226 -8.79 -1.69 -33.02
CA ASP A 226 -7.41 -1.92 -32.51
C ASP A 226 -6.39 -2.16 -33.63
N GLU A 227 -6.80 -2.76 -34.76
CA GLU A 227 -5.97 -2.94 -35.96
C GLU A 227 -5.99 -1.72 -36.89
N ALA A 228 -6.96 -0.82 -36.71
CA ALA A 228 -7.00 0.39 -37.50
C ALA A 228 -5.82 1.33 -37.20
N PRO A 229 -5.38 2.09 -38.22
CA PRO A 229 -4.38 3.12 -38.05
C PRO A 229 -4.87 4.15 -37.02
N PHE A 230 -3.94 4.73 -36.27
CA PHE A 230 -4.22 5.85 -35.39
C PHE A 230 -4.34 7.12 -36.25
N VAL A 231 -5.56 7.65 -36.42
CA VAL A 231 -5.87 8.70 -37.41
C VAL A 231 -6.39 9.96 -36.72
N GLY A 232 -5.95 11.13 -37.18
CA GLY A 232 -6.58 12.43 -36.84
C GLY A 232 -6.27 12.93 -35.43
N ARG A 233 -5.16 12.48 -34.84
CA ARG A 233 -4.68 12.82 -33.48
C ARG A 233 -3.22 13.23 -33.45
N GLU A 234 -2.71 13.69 -34.59
CA GLU A 234 -1.33 14.10 -34.79
C GLU A 234 -0.99 15.33 -33.93
N THR A 235 -1.96 16.23 -33.73
CA THR A 235 -1.82 17.41 -32.88
C THR A 235 -1.65 17.06 -31.40
N GLU A 236 -2.41 16.10 -30.90
CA GLU A 236 -2.39 15.67 -29.50
C GLU A 236 -1.11 14.88 -29.20
N ILE A 237 -0.71 13.98 -30.11
CA ILE A 237 0.57 13.27 -30.01
C ILE A 237 1.75 14.24 -30.08
N GLY A 238 1.72 15.23 -30.97
CA GLY A 238 2.75 16.26 -31.06
C GLY A 238 2.92 17.07 -29.77
N ARG A 239 1.85 17.32 -29.02
CA ARG A 239 1.92 17.98 -27.70
C ARG A 239 2.64 17.11 -26.67
N VAL A 240 2.29 15.84 -26.59
CA VAL A 240 2.96 14.91 -25.66
C VAL A 240 4.44 14.77 -26.01
N ALA A 241 4.77 14.63 -27.30
CA ALA A 241 6.14 14.59 -27.78
C ALA A 241 6.94 15.85 -27.39
N GLY A 242 6.36 17.04 -27.59
CA GLY A 242 7.01 18.31 -27.23
C GLY A 242 7.26 18.45 -25.73
N ARG A 243 6.33 17.99 -24.87
CA ARG A 243 6.53 18.01 -23.41
C ARG A 243 7.50 16.95 -22.92
N LEU A 244 7.52 15.78 -23.55
CA LEU A 244 8.54 14.79 -23.27
C LEU A 244 9.94 15.34 -23.56
N ALA A 245 10.12 16.03 -24.69
CA ALA A 245 11.36 16.74 -25.02
C ALA A 245 11.74 17.76 -23.93
N GLU A 246 10.81 18.63 -23.55
CA GLU A 246 11.03 19.66 -22.53
C GLU A 246 11.44 19.06 -21.17
N VAL A 247 10.77 17.98 -20.74
CA VAL A 247 11.05 17.26 -19.49
C VAL A 247 12.45 16.66 -19.50
N ILE A 248 12.88 16.10 -20.63
CA ILE A 248 14.21 15.52 -20.79
C ILE A 248 15.29 16.61 -20.78
N ASP A 249 15.06 17.71 -21.50
CA ASP A 249 16.03 18.81 -21.63
C ASP A 249 16.19 19.61 -20.34
N ARG A 250 15.10 19.89 -19.63
CA ARG A 250 15.09 20.72 -18.41
C ARG A 250 15.25 19.91 -17.12
N GLY A 251 14.91 18.61 -17.14
CA GLY A 251 14.94 17.75 -15.95
C GLY A 251 13.87 18.10 -14.91
N GLU A 252 12.79 18.76 -15.32
CA GLU A 252 11.66 19.13 -14.46
C GLU A 252 10.42 18.30 -14.79
N PRO A 253 9.62 17.92 -13.79
CA PRO A 253 8.40 17.19 -14.03
C PRO A 253 7.34 18.05 -14.74
N ARG A 254 6.53 17.41 -15.58
CA ARG A 254 5.34 18.03 -16.22
C ARG A 254 4.14 17.10 -16.13
N VAL A 255 2.96 17.68 -15.93
CA VAL A 255 1.69 16.94 -15.81
C VAL A 255 0.74 17.38 -16.92
N LEU A 256 0.25 16.41 -17.69
CA LEU A 256 -0.75 16.58 -18.74
C LEU A 256 -2.03 15.84 -18.35
N LEU A 257 -3.16 16.54 -18.29
CA LEU A 257 -4.47 15.96 -18.08
C LEU A 257 -5.27 15.97 -19.38
N MET A 258 -5.55 14.79 -19.91
CA MET A 258 -6.33 14.58 -21.14
C MET A 258 -7.74 14.11 -20.79
N THR A 259 -8.75 14.92 -21.10
CA THR A 259 -10.16 14.60 -20.83
C THR A 259 -10.91 14.24 -22.09
N ALA A 260 -11.71 13.18 -22.06
CA ALA A 260 -12.54 12.77 -23.19
C ALA A 260 -13.78 12.01 -22.74
N GLU A 261 -14.83 12.05 -23.55
CA GLU A 261 -16.01 11.19 -23.41
C GLU A 261 -15.64 9.69 -23.58
N ALA A 262 -16.55 8.81 -23.16
CA ALA A 262 -16.39 7.37 -23.35
C ALA A 262 -16.32 7.00 -24.84
N GLY A 263 -15.44 6.05 -25.21
CA GLY A 263 -15.29 5.58 -26.59
C GLY A 263 -14.45 6.47 -27.53
N ILE A 264 -14.01 7.66 -27.09
CA ILE A 264 -13.20 8.59 -27.90
C ILE A 264 -11.75 8.10 -28.18
N GLY A 265 -11.31 7.02 -27.50
CA GLY A 265 -10.00 6.38 -27.71
C GLY A 265 -8.92 6.77 -26.69
N LYS A 266 -9.27 7.08 -25.44
CA LYS A 266 -8.31 7.44 -24.37
C LYS A 266 -7.23 6.37 -24.15
N SER A 267 -7.63 5.11 -23.98
CA SER A 267 -6.69 4.00 -23.77
C SER A 267 -5.86 3.69 -25.02
N ARG A 268 -6.40 3.94 -26.22
CA ARG A 268 -5.61 3.85 -27.46
C ARG A 268 -4.57 4.98 -27.53
N PHE A 269 -4.94 6.20 -27.18
CA PHE A 269 -4.01 7.33 -27.07
C PHE A 269 -2.90 7.05 -26.05
N ALA A 270 -3.22 6.47 -24.89
CA ALA A 270 -2.21 6.00 -23.92
C ALA A 270 -1.20 5.03 -24.55
N ALA A 271 -1.69 4.01 -25.28
CA ALA A 271 -0.83 3.03 -25.95
C ALA A 271 0.05 3.65 -27.05
N GLU A 272 -0.44 4.65 -27.78
CA GLU A 272 0.38 5.40 -28.75
C GLU A 272 1.46 6.24 -28.05
N VAL A 273 1.15 6.85 -26.91
CA VAL A 273 2.12 7.58 -26.09
C VAL A 273 3.18 6.64 -25.50
N GLU A 274 2.79 5.44 -25.06
CA GLU A 274 3.71 4.39 -24.63
C GLU A 274 4.68 4.01 -25.75
N ARG A 275 4.18 3.81 -26.98
CA ARG A 275 5.03 3.52 -28.16
C ARG A 275 5.93 4.69 -28.54
N LEU A 276 5.41 5.92 -28.49
CA LEU A 276 6.19 7.13 -28.75
C LEU A 276 7.34 7.25 -27.76
N ALA A 277 7.07 7.07 -26.46
CA ALA A 277 8.06 7.16 -25.39
C ALA A 277 9.15 6.08 -25.53
N ALA A 278 8.77 4.86 -25.89
CA ALA A 278 9.69 3.75 -26.10
C ALA A 278 10.60 3.93 -27.33
N GLY A 279 10.14 4.65 -28.37
CA GLY A 279 10.91 4.94 -29.58
C GLY A 279 11.58 6.32 -29.59
N TYR A 280 11.58 7.04 -28.47
CA TYR A 280 12.11 8.39 -28.37
C TYR A 280 13.64 8.38 -28.24
N ASP A 281 14.36 9.10 -29.11
CA ASP A 281 15.83 9.20 -29.03
C ASP A 281 16.25 10.15 -27.90
N VAL A 282 16.96 9.63 -26.90
CA VAL A 282 17.41 10.38 -25.71
C VAL A 282 18.84 10.96 -25.85
N GLY A 283 19.48 10.85 -27.02
CA GLY A 283 20.70 11.56 -27.38
C GLY A 283 21.96 11.25 -26.54
N ALA A 284 23.10 11.87 -26.89
CA ALA A 284 24.41 11.64 -26.26
C ALA A 284 24.60 12.32 -24.87
N GLY A 285 23.51 12.62 -24.16
CA GLY A 285 23.49 13.32 -22.87
C GLY A 285 23.50 12.41 -21.64
N ARG A 286 22.85 12.86 -20.55
CA ARG A 286 22.75 12.15 -19.25
C ARG A 286 22.23 10.71 -19.35
N TYR A 287 21.51 10.38 -20.43
CA TYR A 287 20.78 9.13 -20.62
C TYR A 287 21.32 8.25 -21.77
N ALA A 288 22.55 8.49 -22.24
CA ALA A 288 23.14 7.90 -23.45
C ALA A 288 23.13 6.36 -23.57
N ALA A 289 22.81 5.62 -22.51
CA ALA A 289 22.69 4.16 -22.50
C ALA A 289 21.27 3.63 -22.82
N HIS A 290 20.25 4.49 -22.93
CA HIS A 290 18.86 4.09 -23.12
C HIS A 290 18.35 4.45 -24.51
N THR A 291 17.51 3.60 -25.11
CA THR A 291 16.90 3.81 -26.44
C THR A 291 15.45 4.28 -26.36
N GLY A 292 15.07 4.97 -25.28
CA GLY A 292 13.70 5.43 -25.01
C GLY A 292 13.47 5.84 -23.56
N ALA A 293 12.33 6.47 -23.28
CA ALA A 293 11.86 6.73 -21.92
C ALA A 293 11.18 5.49 -21.34
N ARG A 294 11.36 5.24 -20.03
CA ARG A 294 10.64 4.16 -19.33
C ARG A 294 9.20 4.57 -19.12
N VAL A 295 8.26 3.66 -19.37
CA VAL A 295 6.83 3.90 -19.15
C VAL A 295 6.28 3.05 -18.02
N LEU A 296 5.54 3.67 -17.08
CA LEU A 296 4.75 2.99 -16.04
C LEU A 296 3.28 3.33 -16.26
N SER A 297 2.44 2.30 -16.48
CA SER A 297 1.03 2.46 -16.84
C SER A 297 0.15 1.77 -15.81
N VAL A 298 -0.82 2.51 -15.24
CA VAL A 298 -1.78 2.03 -14.24
C VAL A 298 -3.19 2.51 -14.57
N ARG A 299 -4.21 1.79 -14.06
CA ARG A 299 -5.62 2.13 -14.27
C ARG A 299 -6.36 2.23 -12.94
N CYS A 300 -7.28 3.18 -12.81
CA CYS A 300 -8.20 3.25 -11.68
C CYS A 300 -9.41 2.33 -11.95
N ALA A 301 -9.66 1.35 -11.09
CA ALA A 301 -10.73 0.36 -11.31
C ALA A 301 -12.10 0.86 -10.78
N ALA A 302 -13.14 0.72 -11.60
CA ALA A 302 -14.50 1.19 -11.33
C ALA A 302 -15.28 0.36 -10.28
N PHE A 303 -14.99 -0.94 -10.13
CA PHE A 303 -15.75 -1.88 -9.29
C PHE A 303 -14.84 -2.90 -8.58
N GLY A 304 -15.12 -3.25 -7.32
CA GLY A 304 -14.42 -4.32 -6.59
C GLY A 304 -13.12 -3.89 -5.91
N GLU A 305 -12.52 -2.81 -6.40
CA GLU A 305 -11.18 -2.38 -5.99
C GLU A 305 -11.10 -0.88 -5.75
N ARG A 306 -12.06 -0.31 -5.02
CA ARG A 306 -11.85 1.00 -4.35
C ARG A 306 -10.87 0.84 -3.18
N ARG A 307 -9.72 0.22 -3.43
CA ARG A 307 -8.65 0.10 -2.45
C ARG A 307 -7.99 1.47 -2.37
N ARG A 308 -7.91 2.02 -1.16
CA ARG A 308 -7.22 3.27 -0.86
C ARG A 308 -5.80 3.22 -1.45
N LEU A 309 -5.44 4.23 -2.25
CA LEU A 309 -4.12 4.36 -2.88
C LEU A 309 -3.76 3.24 -3.89
N ALA A 310 -4.71 2.46 -4.40
CA ALA A 310 -4.41 1.36 -5.35
C ALA A 310 -3.56 1.77 -6.55
N PRO A 311 -3.83 2.91 -7.24
CA PRO A 311 -2.99 3.33 -8.36
C PRO A 311 -1.54 3.60 -7.94
N LEU A 312 -1.31 4.09 -6.71
CA LEU A 312 0.03 4.29 -6.17
C LEU A 312 0.70 2.93 -5.84
N ALA A 313 -0.05 1.98 -5.27
CA ALA A 313 0.45 0.63 -5.04
C ALA A 313 0.83 -0.07 -6.37
N ASP A 314 0.03 0.11 -7.41
CA ASP A 314 0.28 -0.46 -8.74
C ASP A 314 1.46 0.21 -9.43
N LEU A 315 1.66 1.51 -9.23
CA LEU A 315 2.88 2.20 -9.68
C LEU A 315 4.13 1.61 -9.02
N VAL A 316 4.06 1.31 -7.72
CA VAL A 316 5.15 0.64 -6.99
C VAL A 316 5.33 -0.80 -7.50
N ARG A 317 4.25 -1.55 -7.77
CA ARG A 317 4.34 -2.90 -8.35
C ARG A 317 5.01 -2.88 -9.70
N ALA A 318 4.60 -1.98 -10.58
CA ALA A 318 5.17 -1.79 -11.92
C ALA A 318 6.66 -1.39 -11.84
N ALA A 319 7.00 -0.44 -10.95
CA ALA A 319 8.37 -0.01 -10.69
C ALA A 319 9.32 -1.15 -10.27
N VAL A 320 8.82 -2.12 -9.52
CA VAL A 320 9.60 -3.24 -8.96
C VAL A 320 9.46 -4.53 -9.79
N GLY A 321 8.67 -4.51 -10.88
CA GLY A 321 8.44 -5.67 -11.74
C GLY A 321 7.65 -6.79 -11.04
N LEU A 322 6.65 -6.42 -10.24
CA LEU A 322 5.71 -7.35 -9.63
C LEU A 322 4.49 -7.55 -10.56
N PRO A 323 3.92 -8.76 -10.68
CA PRO A 323 2.69 -8.97 -11.43
C PRO A 323 1.52 -8.22 -10.77
N ASN A 324 0.63 -7.64 -11.61
CA ASN A 324 -0.54 -6.89 -11.17
C ASN A 324 -1.68 -7.80 -10.65
N ASP A 325 -1.64 -9.10 -10.93
CA ASP A 325 -2.68 -10.05 -10.51
C ASP A 325 -2.56 -10.40 -9.01
N ALA A 326 -3.63 -10.10 -8.27
CA ALA A 326 -3.79 -10.41 -6.83
C ALA A 326 -3.62 -11.91 -6.48
N ALA A 327 -3.73 -12.81 -7.47
CA ALA A 327 -3.58 -14.25 -7.30
C ALA A 327 -2.11 -14.72 -7.13
N THR A 328 -1.13 -13.87 -7.42
CA THR A 328 0.29 -14.24 -7.28
C THR A 328 0.83 -13.73 -5.94
N ALA A 329 0.54 -14.45 -4.86
CA ALA A 329 1.05 -14.09 -3.53
C ALA A 329 2.57 -14.35 -3.44
N LEU A 330 3.38 -13.34 -3.79
CA LEU A 330 4.79 -13.31 -3.40
C LEU A 330 4.89 -13.11 -1.89
N THR A 331 5.85 -13.78 -1.24
CA THR A 331 6.06 -13.64 0.20
C THR A 331 6.67 -12.27 0.54
N ARG A 332 6.34 -11.71 1.71
CA ARG A 332 6.90 -10.44 2.22
C ARG A 332 8.43 -10.35 2.06
N PRO A 333 9.22 -11.37 2.47
CA PRO A 333 10.68 -11.31 2.33
C PRO A 333 11.15 -11.18 0.88
N ALA A 334 10.43 -11.79 -0.08
CA ALA A 334 10.76 -11.71 -1.50
C ALA A 334 10.50 -10.29 -2.06
N VAL A 335 9.42 -9.63 -1.60
CA VAL A 335 9.09 -8.26 -2.01
C VAL A 335 10.02 -7.24 -1.33
N GLU A 336 10.26 -7.41 -0.04
CA GLU A 336 11.19 -6.59 0.74
C GLU A 336 12.61 -6.64 0.16
N GLU A 337 13.10 -7.83 -0.21
CA GLU A 337 14.41 -8.00 -0.83
C GLU A 337 14.49 -7.29 -2.20
N ARG A 338 13.43 -7.34 -3.00
CA ARG A 338 13.38 -6.62 -4.29
C ARG A 338 13.43 -5.10 -4.08
N LEU A 339 12.66 -4.57 -3.11
CA LEU A 339 12.66 -3.14 -2.77
C LEU A 339 14.03 -2.69 -2.24
N ARG A 340 14.67 -3.49 -1.38
CA ARG A 340 16.02 -3.20 -0.87
C ARG A 340 17.07 -3.21 -1.98
N ARG A 341 17.02 -4.19 -2.88
CA ARG A 341 17.92 -4.24 -4.06
C ARG A 341 17.73 -3.03 -4.96
N LEU A 342 16.48 -2.61 -5.18
CA LEU A 342 16.17 -1.41 -5.94
C LEU A 342 16.73 -0.16 -5.25
N GLY A 343 16.53 -0.02 -3.93
CA GLY A 343 17.09 1.07 -3.15
C GLY A 343 18.62 1.13 -3.17
N GLN A 344 19.29 -0.02 -3.05
CA GLN A 344 20.76 -0.09 -3.17
C GLN A 344 21.26 0.28 -4.57
N ARG A 345 20.51 -0.06 -5.62
CA ARG A 345 20.83 0.31 -7.00
C ARG A 345 20.70 1.82 -7.20
N LEU A 346 19.58 2.39 -6.75
CA LEU A 346 19.29 3.81 -6.88
C LEU A 346 20.22 4.69 -6.03
N GLY A 347 20.61 4.23 -4.84
CA GLY A 347 21.56 4.95 -3.97
C GLY A 347 23.01 5.02 -4.50
N ARG A 348 23.32 4.34 -5.61
CA ARG A 348 24.62 4.45 -6.30
C ARG A 348 24.63 5.56 -7.36
N LEU A 349 23.48 6.17 -7.65
CA LEU A 349 23.36 7.23 -8.64
C LEU A 349 23.79 8.58 -8.02
N PRO A 350 24.35 9.49 -8.83
CA PRO A 350 24.74 10.82 -8.36
C PRO A 350 23.50 11.67 -8.00
N GLY A 351 23.38 12.03 -6.72
CA GLY A 351 22.32 12.87 -6.16
C GLY A 351 22.18 12.64 -4.65
N ASP A 352 21.82 13.68 -3.89
CA ASP A 352 21.64 13.60 -2.43
C ASP A 352 20.23 13.06 -2.10
N LEU A 353 19.93 11.85 -2.58
CA LEU A 353 18.63 11.23 -2.42
C LEU A 353 18.53 10.54 -1.05
N PRO A 354 17.42 10.74 -0.31
CA PRO A 354 17.17 9.98 0.91
C PRO A 354 17.06 8.47 0.61
N PRO A 355 17.42 7.60 1.57
CA PRO A 355 17.23 6.17 1.42
C PRO A 355 15.75 5.85 1.26
N LEU A 356 15.45 4.98 0.29
CA LEU A 356 14.10 4.54 -0.02
C LEU A 356 13.36 4.05 1.23
N ALA A 357 12.16 4.62 1.46
CA ALA A 357 11.29 4.33 2.58
C ALA A 357 10.59 2.95 2.42
N VAL A 358 11.37 1.87 2.54
CA VAL A 358 10.94 0.48 2.26
C VAL A 358 9.73 0.07 3.10
N ASP A 359 9.66 0.49 4.36
CA ASP A 359 8.56 0.13 5.26
C ASP A 359 7.22 0.72 4.81
N GLN A 360 7.22 1.98 4.35
CA GLN A 360 6.04 2.69 3.83
C GLN A 360 5.58 2.06 2.51
N LEU A 361 6.51 1.66 1.64
CA LEU A 361 6.20 0.97 0.39
C LEU A 361 5.66 -0.44 0.65
N LEU A 362 6.21 -1.18 1.62
CA LEU A 362 5.67 -2.47 2.03
C LEU A 362 4.27 -2.33 2.64
N ALA A 363 4.03 -1.29 3.43
CA ALA A 363 2.71 -0.99 3.97
C ALA A 363 1.69 -0.72 2.85
N LEU A 364 2.03 0.15 1.89
CA LEU A 364 1.20 0.43 0.71
C LEU A 364 0.90 -0.83 -0.12
N LEU A 365 1.85 -1.77 -0.21
CA LEU A 365 1.68 -3.03 -0.93
C LEU A 365 0.92 -4.11 -0.14
N GLY A 366 0.54 -3.84 1.11
CA GLY A 366 -0.18 -4.78 1.98
C GLY A 366 0.70 -5.80 2.70
N TYR A 367 2.02 -5.55 2.80
CA TYR A 367 3.02 -6.41 3.44
C TYR A 367 3.54 -5.86 4.79
N ALA A 368 2.78 -4.97 5.43
CA ALA A 368 3.12 -4.50 6.78
C ALA A 368 3.18 -5.70 7.75
N GLU A 369 4.31 -5.88 8.45
CA GLU A 369 4.41 -6.82 9.55
C GLU A 369 3.78 -6.18 10.78
N LEU A 370 2.73 -6.80 11.30
CA LEU A 370 2.18 -6.46 12.60
C LEU A 370 2.70 -7.47 13.64
N PRO A 371 3.10 -7.00 14.83
CA PRO A 371 3.22 -7.90 15.97
C PRO A 371 1.89 -8.64 16.17
N ALA A 372 1.97 -9.91 16.58
CA ALA A 372 0.78 -10.65 16.97
C ALA A 372 0.07 -9.90 18.12
N ALA A 373 -1.08 -9.30 17.84
CA ALA A 373 -1.94 -8.74 18.86
C ALA A 373 -2.94 -9.83 19.28
N THR A 374 -2.91 -10.17 20.58
CA THR A 374 -3.99 -10.90 21.23
C THR A 374 -5.30 -10.12 21.06
N GLU A 375 -6.42 -10.84 20.98
CA GLU A 375 -7.78 -10.29 20.82
C GLU A 375 -8.19 -9.32 21.96
N ASN A 376 -7.35 -9.18 22.99
CA ASN A 376 -7.57 -8.41 24.19
C ASN A 376 -7.04 -6.97 24.07
N GLY A 377 -7.80 -6.12 23.38
CA GLY A 377 -8.33 -4.89 23.98
C GLY A 377 -7.42 -3.74 24.45
N GLU A 378 -6.08 -3.78 24.45
CA GLU A 378 -5.27 -2.66 24.97
C GLU A 378 -4.64 -1.75 23.92
N TRP A 379 -5.23 -0.56 23.79
CA TRP A 379 -4.72 0.56 23.02
C TRP A 379 -4.08 1.61 23.95
N ASN A 380 -2.87 2.06 23.61
CA ASN A 380 -2.25 3.29 24.10
C ASN A 380 -2.42 4.37 23.02
N ALA A 381 -2.60 5.61 23.45
CA ALA A 381 -3.25 6.72 22.74
C ALA A 381 -2.55 7.27 21.47
N ALA A 382 -1.65 6.51 20.86
CA ALA A 382 -0.55 7.15 20.14
C ALA A 382 0.04 6.25 19.05
N ALA A 383 -0.82 5.49 18.37
CA ALA A 383 -0.51 5.25 16.99
C ALA A 383 -0.65 6.63 16.30
N PRO A 384 0.42 7.19 15.69
CA PRO A 384 0.23 8.31 14.79
C PRO A 384 -0.92 7.96 13.85
N PRO A 385 -1.82 8.88 13.50
CA PRO A 385 -2.45 8.73 12.20
C PRO A 385 -1.29 8.57 11.21
N PRO A 386 -1.28 7.54 10.34
CA PRO A 386 -0.22 7.36 9.37
C PRO A 386 -0.10 8.70 8.67
N ASP A 387 1.11 9.28 8.68
CA ASP A 387 1.36 10.55 8.02
C ASP A 387 0.75 10.44 6.63
N ALA A 388 -0.31 11.22 6.40
CA ALA A 388 -1.12 11.13 5.20
C ALA A 388 -0.25 11.42 3.96
N GLU A 389 0.91 12.04 4.18
CA GLU A 389 1.91 12.36 3.17
C GLU A 389 3.04 11.33 3.10
N ALA A 390 3.31 10.52 4.13
CA ALA A 390 4.46 9.61 4.14
C ALA A 390 4.43 8.59 2.99
N VAL A 391 3.25 8.04 2.70
CA VAL A 391 3.07 7.12 1.57
C VAL A 391 3.20 7.85 0.23
N PRO A 392 2.49 8.97 -0.03
CA PRO A 392 2.73 9.80 -1.21
C PRO A 392 4.20 10.21 -1.42
N ASN A 393 4.93 10.50 -0.34
CA ASN A 393 6.33 10.91 -0.36
C ASN A 393 7.24 9.76 -0.73
N ALA A 394 7.07 8.60 -0.09
CA ALA A 394 7.82 7.40 -0.41
C ALA A 394 7.65 7.00 -1.89
N VAL A 395 6.44 7.16 -2.44
CA VAL A 395 6.16 6.91 -3.86
C VAL A 395 6.81 7.98 -4.74
N ALA A 396 6.74 9.27 -4.38
CA ALA A 396 7.38 10.35 -5.14
C ALA A 396 8.91 10.20 -5.17
N GLU A 397 9.53 9.84 -4.04
CA GLU A 397 10.96 9.57 -3.92
C GLU A 397 11.37 8.38 -4.81
N LEU A 398 10.60 7.28 -4.78
CA LEU A 398 10.82 6.13 -5.65
C LEU A 398 10.79 6.53 -7.13
N LEU A 399 9.73 7.23 -7.57
CA LEU A 399 9.54 7.61 -8.97
C LEU A 399 10.60 8.63 -9.44
N SER A 400 10.98 9.56 -8.57
CA SER A 400 12.03 10.56 -8.86
C SER A 400 13.40 9.92 -8.95
N ALA A 401 13.73 9.00 -8.03
CA ALA A 401 14.98 8.25 -8.08
C ALA A 401 15.06 7.40 -9.36
N LEU A 402 13.95 6.76 -9.72
CA LEU A 402 13.82 6.02 -10.97
C LEU A 402 14.09 6.91 -12.20
N ALA A 403 13.63 8.16 -12.20
CA ALA A 403 13.84 9.11 -13.30
C ALA A 403 15.31 9.53 -13.50
N LEU A 404 16.19 9.27 -12.53
CA LEU A 404 17.63 9.48 -12.68
C LEU A 404 18.30 8.42 -13.57
N GLU A 405 17.77 7.19 -13.61
CA GLU A 405 18.30 6.12 -14.48
C GLU A 405 17.92 6.38 -15.95
N ALA A 406 16.65 6.67 -16.19
CA ALA A 406 16.08 6.96 -17.50
C ALA A 406 14.87 7.88 -17.36
N PRO A 407 14.58 8.75 -18.34
CA PRO A 407 13.36 9.57 -18.34
C PRO A 407 12.12 8.71 -18.12
N LEU A 408 11.17 9.21 -17.34
CA LEU A 408 10.01 8.45 -16.88
C LEU A 408 8.72 9.04 -17.44
N VAL A 409 7.91 8.21 -18.10
CA VAL A 409 6.53 8.52 -18.47
C VAL A 409 5.60 7.73 -17.56
N ILE A 410 4.71 8.42 -16.85
CA ILE A 410 3.71 7.81 -15.99
C ILE A 410 2.34 8.01 -16.63
N VAL A 411 1.62 6.91 -16.89
CA VAL A 411 0.26 6.94 -17.44
C VAL A 411 -0.73 6.46 -16.38
N VAL A 412 -1.70 7.30 -16.04
CA VAL A 412 -2.80 6.94 -15.13
C VAL A 412 -4.11 7.05 -15.91
N ASP A 413 -4.70 5.90 -16.25
CA ASP A 413 -5.97 5.83 -16.98
C ASP A 413 -7.18 5.71 -16.03
N ASP A 414 -8.36 6.04 -16.57
CA ASP A 414 -9.65 5.95 -15.89
C ASP A 414 -9.76 6.70 -14.56
N LEU A 415 -9.10 7.86 -14.43
CA LEU A 415 -9.06 8.66 -13.19
C LEU A 415 -10.44 9.04 -12.61
N HIS A 416 -11.51 8.94 -13.41
CA HIS A 416 -12.89 9.21 -13.00
C HIS A 416 -13.44 8.21 -11.98
N ASP A 417 -12.78 7.05 -11.86
CA ASP A 417 -13.11 6.00 -10.90
C ASP A 417 -12.30 6.09 -9.59
N ALA A 418 -11.34 7.03 -9.51
CA ALA A 418 -10.52 7.22 -8.31
C ALA A 418 -11.33 7.80 -7.13
N THR A 419 -11.03 7.33 -5.91
CA THR A 419 -11.60 7.91 -4.69
C THR A 419 -11.03 9.31 -4.41
N ALA A 420 -11.75 10.15 -3.68
CA ALA A 420 -11.31 11.51 -3.33
C ALA A 420 -9.95 11.50 -2.60
N GLU A 421 -9.70 10.49 -1.77
CA GLU A 421 -8.44 10.32 -1.07
C GLU A 421 -7.30 9.89 -2.00
N THR A 422 -7.55 8.98 -2.94
CA THR A 422 -6.58 8.60 -3.97
C THR A 422 -6.22 9.81 -4.85
N ILE A 423 -7.19 10.66 -5.21
CA ILE A 423 -6.95 11.92 -5.93
C ILE A 423 -6.05 12.86 -5.11
N LYS A 424 -6.32 13.00 -3.80
CA LYS A 424 -5.50 13.82 -2.89
C LYS A 424 -4.07 13.29 -2.77
N ALA A 425 -3.91 11.99 -2.56
CA ALA A 425 -2.61 11.36 -2.43
C ALA A 425 -1.81 11.40 -3.73
N LEU A 426 -2.47 11.18 -4.88
CA LEU A 426 -1.85 11.36 -6.19
C LEU A 426 -1.36 12.80 -6.35
N ALA A 427 -2.17 13.82 -6.02
CA ALA A 427 -1.75 15.22 -6.07
C ALA A 427 -0.52 15.49 -5.19
N LEU A 428 -0.48 14.96 -3.97
CA LEU A 428 0.68 15.08 -3.07
C LEU A 428 1.93 14.41 -3.63
N THR A 429 1.80 13.22 -4.24
CA THR A 429 2.90 12.54 -4.92
C THR A 429 3.42 13.38 -6.09
N LEU A 430 2.51 13.89 -6.94
CA LEU A 430 2.87 14.67 -8.12
C LEU A 430 3.65 15.94 -7.78
N ASN A 431 3.29 16.63 -6.69
CA ASN A 431 3.99 17.85 -6.24
C ASN A 431 5.43 17.63 -5.80
N ARG A 432 5.72 16.42 -5.34
CA ARG A 432 7.04 16.04 -4.81
C ARG A 432 7.89 15.31 -5.83
N LEU A 433 7.38 15.10 -7.04
CA LEU A 433 8.19 14.56 -8.13
C LEU A 433 9.33 15.50 -8.47
N SER A 434 10.47 14.92 -8.82
CA SER A 434 11.63 15.64 -9.31
C SER A 434 12.34 14.82 -10.40
N GLY A 435 13.09 15.50 -11.27
CA GLY A 435 13.75 14.87 -12.41
C GLY A 435 12.86 14.80 -13.66
N PRO A 436 13.32 14.10 -14.72
CA PRO A 436 12.66 14.06 -16.03
C PRO A 436 11.43 13.15 -16.02
N VAL A 437 10.34 13.60 -15.37
CA VAL A 437 9.08 12.84 -15.27
C VAL A 437 7.95 13.52 -16.04
N LEU A 438 7.39 12.84 -17.04
CA LEU A 438 6.15 13.25 -17.71
C LEU A 438 4.98 12.41 -17.19
N VAL A 439 3.97 13.07 -16.62
CA VAL A 439 2.77 12.40 -16.13
C VAL A 439 1.60 12.68 -17.06
N LEU A 440 0.99 11.62 -17.60
CA LEU A 440 -0.22 11.66 -18.41
C LEU A 440 -1.40 11.10 -17.61
N LEU A 441 -2.32 11.98 -17.26
CA LEU A 441 -3.57 11.64 -16.57
C LEU A 441 -4.71 11.59 -17.59
N LEU A 442 -5.51 10.51 -17.59
CA LEU A 442 -6.64 10.33 -18.51
C LEU A 442 -7.95 10.21 -17.73
N GLY A 443 -8.97 10.97 -18.15
CA GLY A 443 -10.24 11.04 -17.41
C GLY A 443 -11.43 11.53 -18.24
N ARG A 444 -12.61 11.60 -17.61
CA ARG A 444 -13.82 12.21 -18.20
C ARG A 444 -13.90 13.71 -17.89
N PRO A 445 -14.60 14.52 -18.70
CA PRO A 445 -14.70 15.96 -18.48
C PRO A 445 -15.30 16.36 -17.13
N GLU A 446 -16.13 15.53 -16.49
CA GLU A 446 -16.69 15.85 -15.15
C GLU A 446 -15.61 15.93 -14.06
N LEU A 447 -14.47 15.26 -14.24
CA LEU A 447 -13.34 15.34 -13.31
C LEU A 447 -12.80 16.76 -13.17
N VAL A 448 -12.86 17.59 -14.22
CA VAL A 448 -12.37 18.97 -14.15
C VAL A 448 -13.21 19.82 -13.19
N ARG A 449 -14.48 19.47 -12.98
CA ARG A 449 -15.38 20.15 -12.04
C ARG A 449 -15.22 19.66 -10.59
N THR A 450 -14.90 18.38 -10.40
CA THR A 450 -14.86 17.73 -9.07
C THR A 450 -13.43 17.64 -8.49
N ALA A 451 -12.40 17.55 -9.33
CA ALA A 451 -10.99 17.36 -8.94
C ALA A 451 -10.21 18.69 -8.88
N GLY A 452 -10.76 19.70 -8.22
CA GLY A 452 -10.13 21.01 -8.05
C GLY A 452 -8.77 21.00 -7.33
N ALA A 453 -8.37 19.87 -6.75
CA ALA A 453 -7.04 19.66 -6.17
C ALA A 453 -5.97 19.43 -7.26
N LEU A 454 -6.17 18.49 -8.19
CA LEU A 454 -5.14 18.16 -9.20
C LEU A 454 -4.79 19.34 -10.13
N THR A 455 -5.79 20.17 -10.45
CA THR A 455 -5.61 21.35 -11.31
C THR A 455 -4.98 22.54 -10.60
N ARG A 456 -5.10 22.66 -9.27
CA ARG A 456 -4.54 23.77 -8.48
C ARG A 456 -3.16 23.47 -7.89
N VAL A 457 -2.79 22.20 -7.82
CA VAL A 457 -1.71 21.73 -6.94
C VAL A 457 -0.48 21.29 -7.73
N ALA A 458 -0.62 20.85 -8.99
CA ALA A 458 0.47 20.26 -9.80
C ALA A 458 0.76 20.96 -11.16
N ASP A 459 0.37 22.22 -11.35
CA ASP A 459 0.53 22.97 -12.63
C ASP A 459 0.11 22.18 -13.89
N ALA A 460 -0.93 21.34 -13.75
CA ALA A 460 -1.33 20.40 -14.79
C ALA A 460 -1.99 21.10 -15.98
N GLU A 461 -1.51 20.82 -17.19
CA GLU A 461 -2.12 21.34 -18.41
C GLU A 461 -3.31 20.48 -18.82
N VAL A 462 -4.49 21.10 -18.88
CA VAL A 462 -5.74 20.41 -19.19
C VAL A 462 -6.07 20.55 -20.68
N HIS A 463 -6.27 19.42 -21.34
CA HIS A 463 -6.61 19.35 -22.76
C HIS A 463 -7.76 18.37 -23.01
N ALA A 464 -8.69 18.77 -23.88
CA ALA A 464 -9.75 17.90 -24.33
C ALA A 464 -9.31 17.09 -25.55
N LEU A 465 -9.64 15.79 -25.57
CA LEU A 465 -9.53 14.96 -26.76
C LEU A 465 -10.86 15.05 -27.54
N PRO A 466 -10.90 15.74 -28.70
CA PRO A 466 -12.14 15.94 -29.44
C PRO A 466 -12.57 14.68 -30.20
N PRO A 467 -13.86 14.56 -30.57
CA PRO A 467 -14.31 13.60 -31.58
C PRO A 467 -13.54 13.74 -32.89
N LEU A 468 -13.39 12.65 -33.65
CA LEU A 468 -12.73 12.67 -34.95
C LEU A 468 -13.48 13.56 -35.94
N ARG A 469 -12.73 14.34 -36.74
CA ARG A 469 -13.30 15.16 -37.81
C ARG A 469 -13.78 14.27 -38.95
N GLY A 470 -14.71 14.79 -39.77
CA GLY A 470 -15.35 14.01 -40.83
C GLY A 470 -14.39 13.29 -41.79
N ALA A 471 -13.29 13.94 -42.18
CA ALA A 471 -12.25 13.33 -43.03
C ALA A 471 -11.52 12.18 -42.30
N ASP A 472 -11.21 12.35 -41.01
CA ASP A 472 -10.50 11.36 -40.19
C ASP A 472 -11.38 10.15 -39.89
N ALA A 473 -12.64 10.39 -39.55
CA ALA A 473 -13.63 9.35 -39.33
C ALA A 473 -13.91 8.56 -40.63
N SER A 474 -13.88 9.22 -41.80
CA SER A 474 -14.02 8.57 -43.11
C SER A 474 -12.81 7.69 -43.45
N ARG A 475 -11.58 8.16 -43.17
CA ARG A 475 -10.36 7.34 -43.28
C ARG A 475 -10.42 6.11 -42.39
N LEU A 476 -10.89 6.28 -41.16
CA LEU A 476 -11.08 5.19 -40.20
C LEU A 476 -12.12 4.17 -40.68
N LEU A 477 -13.29 4.63 -41.18
CA LEU A 477 -14.32 3.78 -41.79
C LEU A 477 -13.77 2.99 -42.98
N THR A 478 -12.96 3.61 -43.84
CA THR A 478 -12.34 2.94 -44.99
C THR A 478 -11.38 1.83 -44.52
N SER A 479 -10.63 2.08 -43.45
CA SER A 479 -9.78 1.05 -42.82
C SER A 479 -10.59 -0.11 -42.27
N TYR A 480 -11.74 0.18 -41.65
CA TYR A 480 -12.64 -0.85 -41.12
C TYR A 480 -13.21 -1.76 -42.22
N LEU A 481 -13.32 -1.23 -43.44
CA LEU A 481 -13.80 -1.94 -44.62
C LEU A 481 -12.67 -2.56 -45.46
N SER A 482 -11.46 -2.69 -44.88
CA SER A 482 -10.26 -3.23 -45.52
C SER A 482 -9.91 -2.53 -46.85
N GLY A 483 -10.10 -1.21 -46.92
CA GLY A 483 -9.86 -0.40 -48.12
C GLY A 483 -11.05 -0.33 -49.09
N GLY A 484 -12.14 -1.04 -48.82
CA GLY A 484 -13.35 -1.01 -49.62
C GLY A 484 -14.14 0.30 -49.47
N LYS A 485 -14.94 0.64 -50.49
CA LYS A 485 -15.73 1.88 -50.53
C LYS A 485 -17.23 1.59 -50.42
N LEU A 486 -17.91 2.39 -49.61
CA LEU A 486 -19.37 2.53 -49.60
C LEU A 486 -19.79 3.63 -50.58
N SER A 487 -21.08 3.66 -50.94
CA SER A 487 -21.64 4.84 -51.62
C SER A 487 -21.48 6.07 -50.71
N THR A 488 -21.29 7.26 -51.28
CA THR A 488 -21.14 8.50 -50.52
C THR A 488 -22.33 8.73 -49.58
N ALA A 489 -23.55 8.49 -50.07
CA ALA A 489 -24.77 8.62 -49.27
C ALA A 489 -24.85 7.63 -48.09
N ASP A 490 -24.28 6.43 -48.19
CA ASP A 490 -24.28 5.44 -47.10
C ASP A 490 -23.15 5.70 -46.10
N ALA A 491 -21.97 6.09 -46.60
CA ALA A 491 -20.84 6.50 -45.77
C ALA A 491 -21.21 7.74 -44.93
N ASP A 492 -21.81 8.76 -45.52
CA ASP A 492 -22.24 9.97 -44.82
C ASP A 492 -23.29 9.67 -43.74
N ARG A 493 -24.23 8.74 -44.02
CA ARG A 493 -25.21 8.30 -43.03
C ARG A 493 -24.57 7.57 -41.84
N LEU A 494 -23.62 6.69 -42.08
CA LEU A 494 -22.88 6.00 -41.01
C LEU A 494 -22.03 6.97 -40.18
N LEU A 495 -21.30 7.88 -40.83
CA LEU A 495 -20.46 8.88 -40.16
C LEU A 495 -21.29 9.89 -39.35
N ALA A 496 -22.42 10.34 -39.90
CA ALA A 496 -23.36 11.22 -39.19
C ALA A 496 -23.98 10.54 -37.97
N THR A 497 -24.24 9.23 -38.06
CA THR A 497 -24.70 8.44 -36.91
C THR A 497 -23.59 8.34 -35.87
N ALA A 498 -22.35 8.03 -36.28
CA ALA A 498 -21.23 7.84 -35.37
C ALA A 498 -20.73 9.12 -34.66
N GLN A 499 -21.04 10.31 -35.19
CA GLN A 499 -20.66 11.64 -34.66
C GLN A 499 -19.17 11.77 -34.30
N GLY A 500 -18.30 11.10 -35.06
CA GLY A 500 -16.84 11.14 -34.84
C GLY A 500 -16.34 10.34 -33.63
N ASN A 501 -17.18 9.51 -32.99
CA ASN A 501 -16.76 8.58 -31.94
C ASN A 501 -16.20 7.28 -32.57
N PRO A 502 -14.88 6.99 -32.46
CA PRO A 502 -14.25 5.83 -33.08
C PRO A 502 -14.85 4.50 -32.63
N PHE A 503 -15.10 4.36 -31.33
CA PHE A 503 -15.68 3.13 -30.77
C PHE A 503 -17.10 2.90 -31.29
N TYR A 504 -17.92 3.95 -31.32
CA TYR A 504 -19.28 3.85 -31.82
C TYR A 504 -19.32 3.51 -33.32
N LEU A 505 -18.41 4.09 -34.11
CA LEU A 505 -18.27 3.75 -35.53
C LEU A 505 -17.90 2.27 -35.72
N ALA A 506 -16.95 1.75 -34.93
CA ALA A 506 -16.54 0.34 -34.99
C ALA A 506 -17.69 -0.60 -34.62
N GLU A 507 -18.46 -0.28 -33.56
CA GLU A 507 -19.60 -1.08 -33.12
C GLU A 507 -20.75 -1.05 -34.13
N LEU A 508 -21.03 0.10 -34.75
CA LEU A 508 -22.04 0.21 -35.80
C LEU A 508 -21.70 -0.65 -37.02
N VAL A 509 -20.44 -0.58 -37.49
CA VAL A 509 -19.98 -1.40 -38.63
C VAL A 509 -20.04 -2.88 -38.28
N THR A 510 -19.56 -3.27 -37.09
CA THR A 510 -19.59 -4.66 -36.62
C THR A 510 -21.01 -5.19 -36.54
N LEU A 511 -21.94 -4.43 -35.93
CA LEU A 511 -23.36 -4.80 -35.82
C LEU A 511 -24.00 -5.01 -37.20
N LEU A 512 -23.71 -4.13 -38.16
CA LEU A 512 -24.29 -4.21 -39.49
C LEU A 512 -23.73 -5.39 -40.29
N MET A 513 -22.46 -5.73 -40.09
CA MET A 513 -21.85 -6.94 -40.66
C MET A 513 -22.42 -8.22 -40.04
N GLU A 514 -22.54 -8.29 -38.72
CA GLU A 514 -23.13 -9.42 -37.98
C GLU A 514 -24.58 -9.71 -38.43
N ARG A 515 -25.34 -8.67 -38.76
CA ARG A 515 -26.72 -8.78 -39.25
C ARG A 515 -26.85 -9.09 -40.74
N GLY A 516 -25.74 -9.18 -41.47
CA GLY A 516 -25.74 -9.27 -42.94
C GLY A 516 -26.34 -8.03 -43.62
N ALA A 517 -26.47 -6.92 -42.91
CA ALA A 517 -27.00 -5.65 -43.43
C ALA A 517 -25.92 -4.83 -44.15
N LEU A 518 -24.65 -5.07 -43.84
CA LEU A 518 -23.50 -4.54 -44.56
C LEU A 518 -22.76 -5.72 -45.21
N THR A 519 -22.82 -5.80 -46.54
CA THR A 519 -22.28 -6.94 -47.30
C THR A 519 -21.27 -6.48 -48.34
N ALA A 520 -20.26 -7.32 -48.58
CA ALA A 520 -19.30 -7.13 -49.67
C ALA A 520 -19.99 -7.43 -51.01
N GLY A 521 -20.09 -6.43 -51.86
CA GLY A 521 -20.60 -6.57 -53.23
C GLY A 521 -19.48 -6.85 -54.24
N PRO A 522 -19.82 -7.34 -55.45
CA PRO A 522 -18.85 -7.50 -56.53
C PRO A 522 -18.36 -6.13 -57.02
N GLY A 523 -17.07 -5.86 -56.83
CA GLY A 523 -16.40 -4.66 -57.35
C GLY A 523 -15.85 -4.89 -58.77
N ARG A 524 -15.85 -3.85 -59.61
CA ARG A 524 -15.01 -3.78 -60.81
C ARG A 524 -13.69 -3.10 -60.43
N ASP A 525 -12.58 -3.74 -60.78
CA ASP A 525 -11.18 -3.36 -60.54
C ASP A 525 -10.76 -3.23 -59.06
N ALA A 526 -9.98 -4.21 -58.56
CA ALA A 526 -9.17 -4.28 -57.33
C ALA A 526 -9.75 -3.76 -55.98
N ASN A 527 -10.93 -3.15 -55.95
CA ASN A 527 -11.59 -2.58 -54.78
C ASN A 527 -12.92 -3.30 -54.53
N VAL A 528 -13.04 -3.91 -53.35
CA VAL A 528 -14.29 -4.51 -52.86
C VAL A 528 -15.30 -3.38 -52.59
N GLY A 529 -16.43 -3.37 -53.30
CA GLY A 529 -17.49 -2.39 -53.09
C GLY A 529 -18.45 -2.86 -52.00
N TRP A 530 -18.60 -2.13 -50.91
CA TRP A 530 -19.50 -2.49 -49.82
C TRP A 530 -20.90 -1.91 -50.06
N ARG A 531 -21.95 -2.65 -49.72
CA ARG A 531 -23.34 -2.21 -49.82
C ARG A 531 -24.05 -2.31 -48.48
N LEU A 532 -24.71 -1.21 -48.12
CA LEU A 532 -25.61 -1.14 -46.98
C LEU A 532 -27.04 -1.45 -47.45
N ALA A 533 -27.72 -2.38 -46.79
CA ALA A 533 -29.09 -2.74 -47.16
C ALA A 533 -30.06 -1.56 -46.91
N PRO A 534 -31.05 -1.33 -47.79
CA PRO A 534 -32.03 -0.25 -47.61
C PRO A 534 -32.81 -0.39 -46.30
N GLY A 535 -32.93 0.71 -45.55
CA GLY A 535 -33.66 0.72 -44.27
C GLY A 535 -32.89 0.20 -43.06
N SER A 536 -31.64 -0.27 -43.23
CA SER A 536 -30.80 -0.79 -42.15
C SER A 536 -30.39 0.24 -41.08
N LEU A 537 -30.57 1.54 -41.36
CA LEU A 537 -30.34 2.66 -40.43
C LEU A 537 -31.67 3.33 -40.00
N GLY A 538 -32.78 2.58 -39.97
CA GLY A 538 -34.10 3.12 -39.59
C GLY A 538 -34.15 3.80 -38.21
N SER A 539 -35.21 4.57 -37.95
CA SER A 539 -35.40 5.44 -36.77
C SER A 539 -35.15 4.80 -35.39
N ARG A 540 -35.16 3.46 -35.27
CA ARG A 540 -34.81 2.73 -34.04
C ARG A 540 -33.30 2.62 -33.75
N LEU A 541 -32.42 2.69 -34.74
CA LEU A 541 -30.95 2.71 -34.56
C LEU A 541 -30.40 4.13 -34.43
N LEU A 542 -31.21 5.14 -34.75
CA LEU A 542 -30.89 6.56 -34.71
C LEU A 542 -31.05 7.19 -33.31
N SER A 543 -31.36 6.41 -32.27
CA SER A 543 -31.22 6.88 -30.90
C SER A 543 -29.73 7.04 -30.58
N ARG A 544 -29.34 8.24 -30.14
CA ARG A 544 -27.97 8.75 -29.94
C ARG A 544 -27.07 7.96 -28.97
N ASP A 545 -27.47 6.77 -28.52
CA ASP A 545 -26.84 6.10 -27.40
C ASP A 545 -26.13 4.81 -27.83
N LEU A 546 -24.81 4.77 -27.66
CA LEU A 546 -23.98 3.57 -27.74
C LEU A 546 -24.56 2.37 -26.96
N ALA A 547 -25.26 2.65 -25.86
CA ALA A 547 -25.98 1.68 -25.06
C ALA A 547 -27.09 0.94 -25.84
N ALA A 548 -27.76 1.61 -26.80
CA ALA A 548 -28.82 1.00 -27.61
C ALA A 548 -28.25 -0.02 -28.62
N VAL A 549 -27.07 0.24 -29.17
CA VAL A 549 -26.35 -0.69 -30.07
C VAL A 549 -25.88 -1.92 -29.31
N LEU A 550 -25.29 -1.73 -28.12
CA LEU A 550 -24.86 -2.84 -27.26
C LEU A 550 -26.05 -3.65 -26.74
N ALA A 551 -27.13 -2.99 -26.30
CA ALA A 551 -28.38 -3.65 -25.90
C ALA A 551 -28.95 -4.51 -27.04
N ALA A 552 -28.95 -4.00 -28.27
CA ALA A 552 -29.41 -4.73 -29.43
C ALA A 552 -28.54 -5.97 -29.78
N ARG A 553 -27.23 -5.93 -29.49
CA ARG A 553 -26.34 -7.12 -29.61
C ARG A 553 -26.66 -8.14 -28.51
N ILE A 554 -26.89 -7.68 -27.29
CA ILE A 554 -27.27 -8.52 -26.14
C ILE A 554 -28.63 -9.18 -26.38
N ASP A 555 -29.60 -8.45 -26.94
CA ASP A 555 -30.94 -8.98 -27.23
C ASP A 555 -30.96 -10.04 -28.33
N ALA A 556 -29.97 -10.03 -29.22
CA ALA A 556 -29.77 -11.04 -30.27
C ALA A 556 -29.07 -12.33 -29.78
N LEU A 557 -28.75 -12.42 -28.49
CA LEU A 557 -28.18 -13.63 -27.89
C LEU A 557 -29.26 -14.70 -27.62
N PRO A 558 -28.90 -15.99 -27.68
CA PRO A 558 -29.72 -17.05 -27.10
C PRO A 558 -30.10 -16.74 -25.64
N PRO A 559 -31.29 -17.15 -25.16
CA PRO A 559 -31.76 -16.84 -23.81
C PRO A 559 -30.77 -17.18 -22.69
N ASP A 560 -30.12 -18.34 -22.77
CA ASP A 560 -29.15 -18.80 -21.77
C ASP A 560 -27.86 -17.97 -21.80
N ALA A 561 -27.31 -17.68 -22.98
CA ALA A 561 -26.13 -16.83 -23.15
C ALA A 561 -26.41 -15.40 -22.66
N ARG A 562 -27.58 -14.85 -22.95
CA ARG A 562 -28.01 -13.54 -22.44
C ARG A 562 -28.12 -13.53 -20.93
N SER A 563 -28.67 -14.59 -20.33
CA SER A 563 -28.77 -14.71 -18.87
C SER A 563 -27.38 -14.73 -18.24
N VAL A 564 -26.48 -15.59 -18.74
CA VAL A 564 -25.11 -15.72 -18.24
C VAL A 564 -24.31 -14.42 -18.39
N LEU A 565 -24.45 -13.71 -19.51
CA LEU A 565 -23.80 -12.41 -19.70
C LEU A 565 -24.29 -11.37 -18.68
N ARG A 566 -25.60 -11.35 -18.40
CA ARG A 566 -26.18 -10.48 -17.38
C ARG A 566 -25.72 -10.86 -15.97
N ASP A 567 -25.51 -12.14 -15.69
CA ASP A 567 -24.97 -12.62 -14.41
C ASP A 567 -23.51 -12.21 -14.23
N ALA A 568 -22.69 -12.44 -15.24
CA ALA A 568 -21.32 -11.95 -15.31
C ALA A 568 -21.25 -10.44 -15.04
N ALA A 569 -22.19 -9.67 -15.59
CA ALA A 569 -22.20 -8.23 -15.43
C ALA A 569 -22.43 -7.77 -13.98
N VAL A 570 -23.17 -8.56 -13.19
CA VAL A 570 -23.38 -8.31 -11.76
C VAL A 570 -22.13 -8.61 -10.94
N VAL A 571 -21.36 -9.63 -11.32
CA VAL A 571 -20.14 -10.05 -10.63
C VAL A 571 -19.06 -8.96 -10.67
N GLY A 572 -18.79 -8.40 -11.85
CA GLY A 572 -17.78 -7.35 -12.02
C GLY A 572 -17.12 -7.37 -13.39
N ASP A 573 -16.08 -6.54 -13.56
CA ASP A 573 -15.29 -6.51 -14.80
C ASP A 573 -14.50 -7.81 -15.02
N ILE A 574 -14.08 -8.43 -13.91
CA ILE A 574 -13.46 -9.74 -13.84
C ILE A 574 -14.41 -10.66 -13.07
N VAL A 575 -14.71 -11.81 -13.67
CA VAL A 575 -15.61 -12.83 -13.13
C VAL A 575 -14.74 -14.00 -12.64
N PRO A 576 -14.52 -14.13 -11.32
CA PRO A 576 -13.78 -15.27 -10.77
C PRO A 576 -14.51 -16.58 -11.03
N GLY A 577 -13.75 -17.66 -11.21
CA GLY A 577 -14.32 -19.01 -11.34
C GLY A 577 -15.20 -19.40 -10.16
N GLY A 578 -16.32 -20.07 -10.42
CA GLY A 578 -17.31 -20.46 -9.42
C GLY A 578 -18.43 -19.43 -9.19
N ALA A 579 -18.26 -18.17 -9.58
CA ALA A 579 -19.27 -17.13 -9.34
C ALA A 579 -20.51 -17.28 -10.24
N LEU A 580 -20.33 -17.68 -11.50
CA LEU A 580 -21.44 -17.90 -12.43
C LEU A 580 -22.21 -19.17 -12.09
N GLU A 581 -21.49 -20.20 -11.68
CA GLU A 581 -22.03 -21.47 -11.17
C GLU A 581 -22.92 -21.21 -9.96
N ALA A 582 -22.44 -20.44 -8.97
CA ALA A 582 -23.21 -20.07 -7.78
C ALA A 582 -24.51 -19.31 -8.11
N LEU A 583 -24.44 -18.35 -9.04
CA LEU A 583 -25.62 -17.59 -9.51
C LEU A 583 -26.62 -18.46 -10.30
N ARG A 584 -26.16 -19.56 -10.91
CA ARG A 584 -27.00 -20.50 -11.64
C ARG A 584 -27.64 -21.53 -10.72
N GLU A 585 -26.89 -22.08 -9.76
CA GLU A 585 -27.38 -23.01 -8.73
C GLU A 585 -28.53 -22.41 -7.90
N GLN A 586 -28.41 -21.15 -7.51
CA GLN A 586 -29.48 -20.48 -6.76
C GLN A 586 -30.80 -20.34 -7.55
N ARG A 587 -30.73 -20.26 -8.90
CA ARG A 587 -31.91 -20.25 -9.77
C ARG A 587 -32.50 -21.65 -9.91
N LEU A 588 -31.65 -22.67 -10.02
CA LEU A 588 -32.05 -24.08 -10.19
C LEU A 588 -32.76 -24.66 -8.97
N GLY A 589 -32.48 -24.16 -7.77
CA GLY A 589 -33.23 -24.50 -6.55
C GLY A 589 -34.74 -24.24 -6.64
N ARG A 590 -35.23 -23.53 -7.68
CA ARG A 590 -36.66 -23.33 -7.96
C ARG A 590 -37.24 -24.26 -9.04
N ASP A 591 -36.41 -24.92 -9.86
CA ASP A 591 -36.85 -25.64 -11.08
C ASP A 591 -36.60 -27.16 -11.07
N GLY A 592 -35.88 -27.71 -10.07
CA GLY A 592 -35.76 -29.16 -9.85
C GLY A 592 -34.94 -29.95 -10.88
N ARG A 593 -34.09 -29.29 -11.69
CA ARG A 593 -33.28 -29.93 -12.76
C ARG A 593 -31.94 -30.50 -12.25
N PRO A 594 -31.39 -31.59 -12.86
CA PRO A 594 -30.10 -32.15 -12.46
C PRO A 594 -28.90 -31.23 -12.71
N ALA A 595 -27.99 -31.12 -11.73
CA ALA A 595 -26.83 -30.23 -11.78
C ALA A 595 -25.89 -30.44 -12.99
N ALA A 596 -25.75 -31.69 -13.45
CA ALA A 596 -24.90 -32.03 -14.60
C ALA A 596 -25.39 -31.40 -15.93
N VAL A 597 -26.70 -31.25 -16.11
CA VAL A 597 -27.27 -30.62 -17.33
C VAL A 597 -27.02 -29.11 -17.32
N ALA A 598 -27.17 -28.48 -16.15
CA ALA A 598 -26.96 -27.05 -16.00
C ALA A 598 -25.49 -26.64 -16.20
N ALA A 599 -24.53 -27.49 -15.82
CA ALA A 599 -23.11 -27.26 -16.08
C ALA A 599 -22.82 -27.24 -17.59
N VAL A 600 -23.33 -28.21 -18.34
CA VAL A 600 -23.15 -28.28 -19.80
C VAL A 600 -23.80 -27.08 -20.52
N GLU A 601 -24.97 -26.64 -20.08
CA GLU A 601 -25.62 -25.45 -20.63
C GLU A 601 -24.88 -24.15 -20.28
N LEU A 602 -24.26 -24.07 -19.09
CA LEU A 602 -23.41 -22.94 -18.72
C LEU A 602 -22.16 -22.90 -19.60
N ASP A 603 -21.50 -24.03 -19.80
CA ASP A 603 -20.32 -24.13 -20.67
C ASP A 603 -20.66 -23.71 -22.11
N ARG A 604 -21.79 -24.19 -22.65
CA ARG A 604 -22.26 -23.79 -23.98
C ARG A 604 -22.57 -22.30 -24.05
N ALA A 605 -23.24 -21.74 -23.05
CA ALA A 605 -23.57 -20.32 -22.99
C ALA A 605 -22.31 -19.45 -22.90
N VAL A 606 -21.33 -19.85 -22.09
CA VAL A 606 -20.03 -19.18 -21.99
C VAL A 606 -19.28 -19.28 -23.32
N GLU A 607 -19.26 -20.45 -23.97
CA GLU A 607 -18.61 -20.63 -25.27
C GLU A 607 -19.23 -19.72 -26.34
N GLU A 608 -20.56 -19.59 -26.38
CA GLU A 608 -21.26 -18.63 -27.26
C GLU A 608 -20.82 -17.18 -26.99
N LEU A 609 -20.68 -16.78 -25.71
CA LEU A 609 -20.23 -15.43 -25.34
C LEU A 609 -18.75 -15.19 -25.68
N LEU A 610 -17.91 -16.22 -25.61
CA LEU A 610 -16.51 -16.17 -26.04
C LEU A 610 -16.42 -16.04 -27.57
N GLN A 611 -17.20 -16.82 -28.31
CA GLN A 611 -17.26 -16.77 -29.78
C GLN A 611 -17.73 -15.40 -30.28
N ARG A 612 -18.79 -14.85 -29.66
CA ARG A 612 -19.32 -13.50 -29.95
C ARG A 612 -18.50 -12.37 -29.33
N ARG A 613 -17.44 -12.69 -28.58
CA ARG A 613 -16.48 -11.76 -27.94
C ARG A 613 -17.15 -10.73 -27.05
N MET A 614 -18.09 -11.22 -26.26
CA MET A 614 -18.66 -10.45 -25.16
C MET A 614 -17.87 -10.71 -23.88
N LEU A 615 -17.23 -11.88 -23.78
CA LEU A 615 -16.29 -12.26 -22.73
C LEU A 615 -14.97 -12.78 -23.33
N HIS A 616 -13.91 -12.78 -22.53
CA HIS A 616 -12.63 -13.44 -22.80
C HIS A 616 -12.21 -14.32 -21.62
N ARG A 617 -11.49 -15.41 -21.89
CA ARG A 617 -10.93 -16.26 -20.82
C ARG A 617 -9.71 -15.59 -20.20
N THR A 618 -9.67 -15.56 -18.87
CA THR A 618 -8.49 -15.20 -18.09
C THR A 618 -7.91 -16.45 -17.42
N ARG A 619 -6.80 -16.32 -16.70
CA ARG A 619 -6.19 -17.44 -15.96
C ARG A 619 -7.10 -17.98 -14.85
N THR A 620 -7.98 -17.15 -14.30
CA THR A 620 -8.77 -17.43 -13.08
C THR A 620 -10.28 -17.32 -13.29
N GLY A 621 -10.73 -17.09 -14.54
CA GLY A 621 -12.15 -16.97 -14.88
C GLY A 621 -12.38 -16.27 -16.22
N PHE A 622 -13.23 -15.25 -16.22
CA PHE A 622 -13.62 -14.50 -17.41
C PHE A 622 -13.48 -12.99 -17.21
N ALA A 623 -13.32 -12.23 -18.28
CA ALA A 623 -13.39 -10.77 -18.27
C ALA A 623 -14.26 -10.28 -19.41
N PHE A 624 -14.92 -9.13 -19.23
CA PHE A 624 -15.66 -8.49 -20.31
C PHE A 624 -14.71 -7.99 -21.41
N ALA A 625 -15.13 -8.15 -22.66
CA ALA A 625 -14.38 -7.63 -23.80
C ALA A 625 -14.25 -6.09 -23.74
N THR A 626 -15.28 -5.42 -23.24
CA THR A 626 -15.25 -3.98 -22.96
C THR A 626 -16.06 -3.65 -21.70
N PRO A 627 -15.67 -2.64 -20.91
CA PRO A 627 -16.46 -2.16 -19.78
C PRO A 627 -17.88 -1.72 -20.18
N LEU A 628 -18.02 -1.14 -21.38
CA LEU A 628 -19.31 -0.69 -21.91
C LEU A 628 -20.27 -1.85 -22.21
N MET A 629 -19.77 -3.01 -22.66
CA MET A 629 -20.57 -4.23 -22.81
C MET A 629 -21.14 -4.68 -21.47
N ARG A 630 -20.33 -4.61 -20.41
CA ARG A 630 -20.77 -4.91 -19.04
C ARG A 630 -21.86 -3.94 -18.58
N GLU A 631 -21.64 -2.63 -18.76
CA GLU A 631 -22.62 -1.61 -18.38
C GLU A 631 -23.97 -1.83 -19.08
N ALA A 632 -23.96 -2.12 -20.39
CA ALA A 632 -25.16 -2.41 -21.16
C ALA A 632 -25.87 -3.68 -20.68
N ALA A 633 -25.12 -4.75 -20.38
CA ALA A 633 -25.66 -5.99 -19.83
C ALA A 633 -26.24 -5.78 -18.41
N TYR A 634 -25.56 -5.02 -17.55
CA TYR A 634 -26.02 -4.69 -16.21
C TYR A 634 -27.29 -3.82 -16.23
N ALA A 635 -27.34 -2.82 -17.10
CA ALA A 635 -28.49 -1.93 -17.28
C ALA A 635 -29.74 -2.66 -17.80
N GLY A 636 -29.55 -3.79 -18.51
CA GLY A 636 -30.64 -4.63 -19.01
C GLY A 636 -31.32 -5.53 -17.96
N VAL A 637 -30.92 -5.46 -16.69
CA VAL A 637 -31.50 -6.22 -15.57
C VAL A 637 -32.34 -5.30 -14.70
N SER A 638 -33.50 -5.75 -14.23
CA SER A 638 -34.34 -4.93 -13.35
C SER A 638 -33.64 -4.69 -12.00
N LYS A 639 -33.90 -3.54 -11.36
CA LYS A 639 -33.29 -3.20 -10.06
C LYS A 639 -33.60 -4.24 -8.96
N ALA A 640 -34.78 -4.85 -9.00
CA ALA A 640 -35.16 -5.90 -8.06
C ALA A 640 -34.32 -7.18 -8.27
N GLU A 641 -34.15 -7.62 -9.52
CA GLU A 641 -33.30 -8.78 -9.84
C GLU A 641 -31.82 -8.51 -9.57
N LEU A 642 -31.33 -7.29 -9.85
CA LEU A 642 -29.97 -6.88 -9.50
C LEU A 642 -29.74 -6.98 -7.98
N ALA A 643 -30.71 -6.53 -7.17
CA ALA A 643 -30.61 -6.62 -5.72
C ALA A 643 -30.51 -8.09 -5.24
N GLU A 644 -31.28 -8.99 -5.83
CA GLU A 644 -31.22 -10.43 -5.51
C GLU A 644 -29.90 -11.07 -5.92
N ARG A 645 -29.37 -10.74 -7.12
CA ARG A 645 -28.09 -11.28 -7.63
C ARG A 645 -26.89 -10.76 -6.83
N HIS A 646 -26.88 -9.49 -6.45
CA HIS A 646 -25.83 -8.98 -5.56
C HIS A 646 -25.87 -9.67 -4.19
N ALA A 647 -27.06 -9.89 -3.62
CA ALA A 647 -27.20 -10.62 -2.36
C ALA A 647 -26.82 -12.10 -2.47
N ALA A 648 -26.96 -12.71 -3.64
CA ALA A 648 -26.49 -14.07 -3.92
C ALA A 648 -24.96 -14.17 -3.84
N LEU A 649 -24.28 -13.27 -4.56
CA LEU A 649 -22.82 -13.23 -4.61
C LEU A 649 -22.21 -12.93 -3.24
N ALA A 650 -22.84 -12.03 -2.48
CA ALA A 650 -22.43 -11.78 -1.10
C ALA A 650 -22.51 -13.04 -0.22
N ARG A 651 -23.57 -13.85 -0.36
CA ARG A 651 -23.71 -15.12 0.38
C ARG A 651 -22.70 -16.16 -0.05
N TRP A 652 -22.47 -16.29 -1.35
CA TRP A 652 -21.50 -17.22 -1.90
C TRP A 652 -20.06 -16.92 -1.44
N ALA A 653 -19.68 -15.64 -1.40
CA ALA A 653 -18.34 -15.23 -0.98
C ALA A 653 -18.17 -15.17 0.55
N ALA A 654 -19.26 -15.07 1.33
CA ALA A 654 -19.17 -14.96 2.77
C ALA A 654 -18.64 -16.25 3.42
N PRO A 655 -17.83 -16.15 4.49
CA PRO A 655 -17.35 -17.32 5.22
C PRO A 655 -18.51 -18.11 5.87
N GLU A 656 -18.48 -19.44 5.77
CA GLU A 656 -19.48 -20.34 6.38
C GLU A 656 -19.38 -20.38 7.92
N SER A 657 -18.20 -20.09 8.48
CA SER A 657 -17.99 -19.92 9.93
C SER A 657 -16.79 -19.00 10.23
N ALA A 658 -16.71 -18.49 11.46
CA ALA A 658 -15.63 -17.59 11.89
C ALA A 658 -14.25 -18.29 12.07
N ASP A 659 -14.23 -19.63 12.19
CA ASP A 659 -13.05 -20.41 12.64
C ASP A 659 -12.66 -21.59 11.72
N GLY A 660 -13.22 -21.70 10.50
CA GLY A 660 -12.93 -22.81 9.58
C GLY A 660 -11.83 -22.51 8.54
N PRO A 661 -10.83 -23.41 8.33
CA PRO A 661 -9.85 -23.27 7.26
C PRO A 661 -10.41 -23.82 5.95
N THR A 662 -11.45 -23.21 5.41
CA THR A 662 -11.88 -23.46 4.03
C THR A 662 -11.29 -22.39 3.12
N ALA A 663 -10.57 -22.82 2.08
CA ALA A 663 -10.05 -21.90 1.07
C ALA A 663 -11.24 -21.10 0.49
N PRO A 664 -11.18 -19.77 0.46
CA PRO A 664 -12.30 -18.96 0.01
C PRO A 664 -12.65 -19.30 -1.44
N PRO A 665 -13.95 -19.45 -1.77
CA PRO A 665 -14.38 -19.73 -3.14
C PRO A 665 -13.88 -18.61 -4.07
N GLY A 666 -13.44 -18.94 -5.29
CA GLY A 666 -12.92 -17.95 -6.24
C GLY A 666 -11.46 -17.51 -6.03
N GLY A 667 -10.73 -18.08 -5.05
CA GLY A 667 -9.29 -17.82 -4.87
C GLY A 667 -8.95 -16.46 -4.24
N PHE A 668 -9.89 -15.87 -3.50
CA PHE A 668 -9.68 -14.58 -2.84
C PHE A 668 -8.63 -14.66 -1.71
N THR A 669 -8.00 -13.52 -1.40
CA THR A 669 -7.40 -13.32 -0.07
C THR A 669 -8.49 -12.94 0.93
N ASP A 670 -8.23 -13.07 2.24
CA ASP A 670 -9.20 -12.67 3.28
C ASP A 670 -9.66 -11.22 3.15
N SER A 671 -8.75 -10.31 2.77
CA SER A 671 -9.10 -8.90 2.55
C SER A 671 -9.96 -8.73 1.30
N ALA A 672 -9.56 -9.32 0.18
CA ALA A 672 -10.32 -9.21 -1.07
C ALA A 672 -11.73 -9.80 -0.94
N ARG A 673 -11.89 -10.87 -0.14
CA ARG A 673 -13.18 -11.46 0.19
C ARG A 673 -14.06 -10.51 1.00
N ASP A 674 -13.53 -9.91 2.06
CA ASP A 674 -14.30 -8.97 2.89
C ASP A 674 -14.77 -7.76 2.06
N ASP A 675 -13.91 -7.21 1.21
CA ASP A 675 -14.24 -6.10 0.32
C ASP A 675 -15.32 -6.50 -0.71
N PHE A 676 -15.21 -7.68 -1.32
CA PHE A 676 -16.21 -8.22 -2.25
C PHE A 676 -17.57 -8.40 -1.58
N VAL A 677 -17.62 -9.02 -0.40
CA VAL A 677 -18.87 -9.21 0.35
C VAL A 677 -19.50 -7.86 0.72
N ALA A 678 -18.71 -6.93 1.27
CA ALA A 678 -19.20 -5.62 1.66
C ALA A 678 -19.83 -4.88 0.47
N GLN A 679 -19.13 -4.80 -0.65
CA GLN A 679 -19.60 -4.08 -1.83
C GLN A 679 -20.90 -4.67 -2.40
N HIS A 680 -20.99 -6.00 -2.49
CA HIS A 680 -22.19 -6.65 -3.00
C HIS A 680 -23.39 -6.47 -2.06
N VAL A 681 -23.18 -6.46 -0.74
CA VAL A 681 -24.23 -6.15 0.24
C VAL A 681 -24.69 -4.70 0.14
N GLU A 682 -23.77 -3.74 0.06
CA GLU A 682 -24.09 -2.32 -0.11
C GLU A 682 -24.93 -2.08 -1.37
N ARG A 683 -24.52 -2.72 -2.47
CA ARG A 683 -25.24 -2.59 -3.74
C ARG A 683 -26.63 -3.23 -3.68
N ALA A 684 -26.75 -4.41 -3.07
CA ALA A 684 -28.04 -5.07 -2.86
C ALA A 684 -28.99 -4.20 -2.02
N ALA A 685 -28.49 -3.61 -0.92
CA ALA A 685 -29.26 -2.73 -0.04
C ALA A 685 -29.74 -1.47 -0.78
N ALA A 686 -28.83 -0.75 -1.45
CA ALA A 686 -29.15 0.47 -2.18
C ALA A 686 -30.19 0.23 -3.30
N LEU A 687 -30.07 -0.87 -4.04
CA LEU A 687 -31.04 -1.25 -5.06
C LEU A 687 -32.39 -1.64 -4.45
N ALA A 688 -32.38 -2.42 -3.37
CA ALA A 688 -33.60 -2.80 -2.65
C ALA A 688 -34.36 -1.58 -2.11
N ASP A 689 -33.65 -0.55 -1.64
CA ASP A 689 -34.23 0.73 -1.20
C ASP A 689 -34.79 1.54 -2.36
N ALA A 690 -34.06 1.64 -3.47
CA ALA A 690 -34.50 2.36 -4.67
C ALA A 690 -35.83 1.84 -5.25
N VAL A 691 -36.14 0.54 -5.09
CA VAL A 691 -37.41 -0.08 -5.51
C VAL A 691 -38.33 -0.46 -4.35
N LYS A 692 -38.02 -0.05 -3.11
CA LYS A 692 -38.83 -0.33 -1.90
C LYS A 692 -39.21 -1.81 -1.73
N LEU A 693 -38.26 -2.72 -1.94
CA LEU A 693 -38.48 -4.16 -1.66
C LEU A 693 -38.89 -4.38 -0.20
N ARG A 694 -39.71 -5.41 0.04
CA ARG A 694 -40.19 -5.73 1.39
C ARG A 694 -39.04 -6.02 2.36
N PRO A 695 -39.18 -5.72 3.66
CA PRO A 695 -38.12 -5.91 4.66
C PRO A 695 -37.56 -7.34 4.73
N ASP A 696 -38.40 -8.35 4.47
CA ASP A 696 -38.11 -9.79 4.45
C ASP A 696 -37.49 -10.29 3.13
N SER A 697 -37.25 -9.41 2.16
CA SER A 697 -36.66 -9.80 0.89
C SER A 697 -35.25 -10.39 1.07
N PRO A 698 -34.87 -11.45 0.31
CA PRO A 698 -33.53 -12.03 0.36
C PRO A 698 -32.41 -11.02 0.11
N ALA A 699 -32.70 -9.97 -0.66
CA ALA A 699 -31.78 -8.87 -0.93
C ALA A 699 -31.45 -8.03 0.32
N ARG A 700 -32.37 -7.93 1.29
CA ARG A 700 -32.15 -7.21 2.55
C ARG A 700 -31.58 -8.12 3.65
N ALA A 701 -31.85 -9.42 3.58
CA ALA A 701 -31.40 -10.41 4.57
C ALA A 701 -29.87 -10.56 4.68
N VAL A 702 -29.12 -10.11 3.67
CA VAL A 702 -27.64 -10.20 3.64
C VAL A 702 -26.92 -9.04 4.33
N ALA A 703 -27.64 -8.02 4.81
CA ALA A 703 -27.04 -6.86 5.49
C ALA A 703 -26.05 -7.24 6.62
N PRO A 704 -26.34 -8.24 7.49
CA PRO A 704 -25.40 -8.65 8.54
C PRO A 704 -24.06 -9.18 8.02
N LEU A 705 -24.02 -9.79 6.82
CA LEU A 705 -22.78 -10.27 6.20
C LEU A 705 -21.86 -9.11 5.82
N GLY A 706 -22.44 -8.04 5.25
CA GLY A 706 -21.70 -6.83 4.88
C GLY A 706 -21.19 -6.08 6.11
N VAL A 707 -22.03 -5.94 7.15
CA VAL A 707 -21.61 -5.36 8.44
C VAL A 707 -20.46 -6.14 9.04
N ALA A 708 -20.53 -7.48 9.08
CA ALA A 708 -19.47 -8.32 9.62
C ALA A 708 -18.15 -8.21 8.82
N ALA A 709 -18.23 -8.16 7.48
CA ALA A 709 -17.08 -7.99 6.60
C ALA A 709 -16.40 -6.61 6.82
N LEU A 710 -17.19 -5.54 6.85
CA LEU A 710 -16.69 -4.19 7.11
C LEU A 710 -16.09 -4.06 8.52
N CYS A 711 -16.70 -4.65 9.54
CA CYS A 711 -16.13 -4.67 10.89
C CYS A 711 -14.78 -5.40 10.94
N ARG A 712 -14.64 -6.55 10.25
CA ARG A 712 -13.33 -7.24 10.13
C ARG A 712 -12.30 -6.38 9.40
N ALA A 713 -12.71 -5.71 8.32
CA ALA A 713 -11.87 -4.78 7.58
C ALA A 713 -11.43 -3.59 8.45
N ALA A 714 -12.33 -3.00 9.24
CA ALA A 714 -12.03 -1.92 10.18
C ALA A 714 -11.02 -2.36 11.25
N ARG A 715 -11.19 -3.54 11.84
CA ARG A 715 -10.23 -4.10 12.80
C ARG A 715 -8.87 -4.35 12.16
N ARG A 716 -8.84 -4.87 10.93
CA ARG A 716 -7.61 -5.12 10.17
C ARG A 716 -6.89 -3.80 9.87
N ALA A 717 -7.61 -2.80 9.37
CA ALA A 717 -7.07 -1.47 9.10
C ALA A 717 -6.48 -0.84 10.38
N LEU A 718 -7.20 -0.89 11.50
CA LEU A 718 -6.69 -0.35 12.76
C LEU A 718 -5.44 -1.09 13.26
N ARG A 719 -5.41 -2.41 13.09
CA ARG A 719 -4.22 -3.22 13.39
C ARG A 719 -3.05 -2.82 12.49
N SER A 720 -3.28 -2.60 11.20
CA SER A 720 -2.29 -2.15 10.21
C SER A 720 -1.80 -0.71 10.39
N GLY A 721 -2.29 0.02 11.40
CA GLY A 721 -1.95 1.42 11.60
C GLY A 721 -2.66 2.35 10.61
N GLU A 722 -3.83 1.95 10.10
CA GLU A 722 -4.66 2.74 9.18
C GLU A 722 -5.99 3.15 9.82
N PRO A 723 -5.99 4.01 10.86
CA PRO A 723 -7.21 4.42 11.56
C PRO A 723 -8.19 5.18 10.67
N ALA A 724 -7.74 5.93 9.66
CA ALA A 724 -8.63 6.59 8.72
C ALA A 724 -9.48 5.58 7.93
N MET A 725 -8.88 4.48 7.44
CA MET A 725 -9.62 3.39 6.81
C MET A 725 -10.55 2.69 7.79
N ALA A 726 -10.10 2.50 9.03
CA ALA A 726 -10.94 1.89 10.05
C ALA A 726 -12.21 2.72 10.32
N VAL A 727 -12.12 4.06 10.29
CA VAL A 727 -13.29 4.96 10.35
C VAL A 727 -14.17 4.77 9.12
N GLU A 728 -13.63 4.79 7.90
CA GLU A 728 -14.43 4.63 6.68
C GLU A 728 -15.20 3.30 6.67
N TYR A 729 -14.52 2.19 6.97
CA TYR A 729 -15.18 0.88 7.06
C TYR A 729 -16.25 0.85 8.16
N ALA A 730 -16.01 1.50 9.30
CA ALA A 730 -16.99 1.54 10.39
C ALA A 730 -18.21 2.42 10.07
N GLU A 731 -18.03 3.53 9.37
CA GLU A 731 -19.12 4.41 8.91
C GLU A 731 -19.98 3.67 7.86
N ARG A 732 -19.35 3.01 6.89
CA ARG A 732 -20.05 2.14 5.92
C ARG A 732 -20.82 1.00 6.60
N ALA A 733 -20.24 0.39 7.65
CA ALA A 733 -20.92 -0.64 8.42
C ALA A 733 -22.16 -0.07 9.13
N ALA A 734 -22.08 1.15 9.65
CA ALA A 734 -23.19 1.82 10.30
C ALA A 734 -24.33 2.17 9.35
N GLU A 735 -24.03 2.54 8.10
CA GLU A 735 -25.04 2.80 7.06
C GLU A 735 -25.85 1.54 6.71
N LEU A 736 -25.23 0.36 6.73
CA LEU A 736 -25.91 -0.92 6.46
C LEU A 736 -26.68 -1.48 7.65
N ALA A 737 -26.24 -1.17 8.86
CA ALA A 737 -26.72 -1.84 10.06
C ALA A 737 -28.06 -1.27 10.56
N ARG A 738 -29.18 -1.83 10.11
CA ARG A 738 -30.53 -1.47 10.62
C ARG A 738 -30.70 -1.78 12.10
N ASP A 739 -30.22 -2.93 12.55
CA ASP A 739 -30.24 -3.36 13.96
C ASP A 739 -29.06 -2.79 14.76
N GLY A 740 -28.25 -1.94 14.11
CA GLY A 740 -27.06 -1.32 14.66
C GLY A 740 -25.81 -2.21 14.61
N VAL A 741 -24.64 -1.55 14.61
CA VAL A 741 -23.34 -2.23 14.64
C VAL A 741 -23.10 -2.85 16.02
N PRO A 742 -22.49 -4.05 16.15
CA PRO A 742 -22.13 -4.64 17.44
C PRO A 742 -21.31 -3.68 18.30
N LEU A 743 -21.56 -3.66 19.62
CA LEU A 743 -20.91 -2.67 20.51
C LEU A 743 -19.38 -2.80 20.53
N ALA A 744 -18.84 -4.02 20.43
CA ALA A 744 -17.39 -4.24 20.34
C ALA A 744 -16.77 -3.59 19.08
N ASP A 745 -17.49 -3.58 17.95
CA ASP A 745 -17.05 -2.91 16.73
C ASP A 745 -17.23 -1.40 16.79
N ARG A 746 -18.22 -0.90 17.55
CA ARG A 746 -18.30 0.54 17.84
C ARG A 746 -17.13 1.03 18.68
N VAL A 747 -16.57 0.19 19.57
CA VAL A 747 -15.32 0.50 20.30
C VAL A 747 -14.15 0.66 19.32
N VAL A 748 -14.08 -0.18 18.27
CA VAL A 748 -13.08 -0.08 17.20
C VAL A 748 -13.21 1.26 16.47
N HIS A 749 -14.45 1.66 16.14
CA HIS A 749 -14.72 2.95 15.52
C HIS A 749 -14.32 4.14 16.42
N ALA A 750 -14.76 4.15 17.67
CA ALA A 750 -14.41 5.21 18.63
C ALA A 750 -12.89 5.34 18.82
N ARG A 751 -12.18 4.21 18.84
CA ARG A 751 -10.71 4.17 18.89
C ARG A 751 -10.08 4.76 17.63
N ALA A 752 -10.60 4.42 16.45
CA ALA A 752 -10.11 4.94 15.18
C ALA A 752 -10.31 6.46 15.07
N LEU A 753 -11.47 6.98 15.48
CA LEU A 753 -11.76 8.41 15.55
C LEU A 753 -10.76 9.17 16.43
N LEU A 754 -10.43 8.61 17.58
CA LEU A 754 -9.48 9.21 18.50
C LEU A 754 -8.06 9.26 17.90
N GLN A 755 -7.64 8.23 17.16
CA GLN A 755 -6.34 8.18 16.48
C GLN A 755 -6.22 9.16 15.31
N ILE A 756 -7.32 9.50 14.63
CA ILE A 756 -7.31 10.52 13.56
C ILE A 756 -7.54 11.95 14.09
N GLY A 757 -7.45 12.16 15.41
CA GLY A 757 -7.58 13.49 16.00
C GLY A 757 -9.03 14.01 16.06
N ARG A 758 -10.03 13.13 16.12
CA ARG A 758 -11.46 13.47 16.34
C ARG A 758 -11.91 13.09 17.77
N PRO A 759 -11.34 13.68 18.83
CA PRO A 759 -11.60 13.26 20.21
C PRO A 759 -13.04 13.52 20.67
N ALA A 760 -13.69 14.58 20.18
CA ALA A 760 -15.09 14.87 20.51
C ALA A 760 -16.06 13.80 19.98
N ASP A 761 -15.85 13.35 18.74
CA ASP A 761 -16.66 12.29 18.14
C ASP A 761 -16.39 10.96 18.85
N ALA A 762 -15.11 10.64 19.10
CA ALA A 762 -14.71 9.46 19.85
C ALA A 762 -15.35 9.42 21.25
N LEU A 763 -15.39 10.55 21.95
CA LEU A 763 -16.02 10.69 23.25
C LEU A 763 -17.52 10.40 23.18
N ALA A 764 -18.23 11.03 22.24
CA ALA A 764 -19.67 10.83 22.08
C ALA A 764 -20.01 9.35 21.81
N PHE A 765 -19.21 8.67 20.97
CA PHE A 765 -19.35 7.23 20.76
C PHE A 765 -19.04 6.43 22.04
N ALA A 766 -17.93 6.73 22.72
CA ALA A 766 -17.50 6.01 23.91
C ALA A 766 -18.53 6.09 25.06
N GLU A 767 -19.06 7.28 25.36
CA GLU A 767 -20.10 7.47 26.38
C GLU A 767 -21.37 6.68 26.02
N LYS A 768 -21.80 6.75 24.77
CA LYS A 768 -22.97 5.99 24.28
C LYS A 768 -22.76 4.49 24.36
N ILE A 769 -21.55 3.99 24.06
CA ILE A 769 -21.24 2.56 24.19
C ILE A 769 -21.24 2.14 25.66
N ALA A 770 -20.61 2.93 26.54
CA ALA A 770 -20.56 2.63 27.97
C ALA A 770 -21.96 2.58 28.60
N ALA A 771 -22.85 3.51 28.23
CA ALA A 771 -24.23 3.55 28.71
C ALA A 771 -25.09 2.37 28.21
N ASN A 772 -24.83 1.87 26.99
CA ASN A 772 -25.63 0.82 26.35
C ASN A 772 -25.01 -0.58 26.44
N ALA A 773 -23.89 -0.76 27.13
CA ALA A 773 -23.17 -2.03 27.19
C ALA A 773 -23.92 -3.15 27.93
N GLY A 774 -24.93 -2.84 28.75
CA GLY A 774 -25.61 -3.83 29.58
C GLY A 774 -24.59 -4.63 30.42
N ASP A 775 -24.66 -5.95 30.35
CA ASP A 775 -23.79 -6.88 31.07
C ASP A 775 -22.42 -7.12 30.39
N ALA A 776 -22.15 -6.51 29.22
CA ALA A 776 -20.89 -6.67 28.49
C ALA A 776 -19.75 -5.87 29.14
N ALA A 777 -19.25 -6.36 30.28
CA ALA A 777 -18.28 -5.65 31.12
C ALA A 777 -16.98 -5.27 30.37
N ALA A 778 -16.47 -6.12 29.49
CA ALA A 778 -15.25 -5.83 28.70
C ALA A 778 -15.46 -4.69 27.70
N THR A 779 -16.62 -4.65 27.04
CA THR A 779 -16.98 -3.57 26.12
C THR A 779 -17.20 -2.26 26.87
N ARG A 780 -17.92 -2.31 28.00
CA ARG A 780 -18.11 -1.14 28.88
C ARG A 780 -16.78 -0.57 29.36
N THR A 781 -15.89 -1.44 29.83
CA THR A 781 -14.56 -1.04 30.32
C THR A 781 -13.75 -0.41 29.19
N SER A 782 -13.77 -0.99 27.98
CA SER A 782 -13.04 -0.46 26.82
C SER A 782 -13.52 0.93 26.45
N ALA A 783 -14.84 1.13 26.46
CA ALA A 783 -15.46 2.42 26.18
C ALA A 783 -15.12 3.46 27.26
N LEU A 784 -15.15 3.11 28.54
CA LEU A 784 -14.75 4.02 29.63
C LEU A 784 -13.26 4.41 29.56
N LEU A 785 -12.38 3.47 29.18
CA LEU A 785 -10.97 3.76 28.94
C LEU A 785 -10.77 4.76 27.79
N LEU A 786 -11.52 4.61 26.69
CA LEU A 786 -11.50 5.53 25.55
C LEU A 786 -12.10 6.89 25.91
N ALA A 787 -13.22 6.93 26.63
CA ALA A 787 -13.85 8.17 27.10
C ALA A 787 -12.88 8.97 27.98
N GLY A 788 -12.21 8.30 28.92
CA GLY A 788 -11.21 8.97 29.76
C GLY A 788 -10.03 9.52 28.96
N GLN A 789 -9.57 8.79 27.92
CA GLN A 789 -8.53 9.31 27.02
C GLN A 789 -9.02 10.51 26.20
N ALA A 790 -10.24 10.47 25.69
CA ALA A 790 -10.83 11.56 24.93
C ALA A 790 -11.01 12.82 25.79
N HIS A 791 -11.50 12.66 27.03
CA HIS A 791 -11.57 13.75 28.01
C HIS A 791 -10.19 14.35 28.30
N GLN A 792 -9.16 13.52 28.50
CA GLN A 792 -7.79 14.00 28.69
C GLN A 792 -7.31 14.81 27.47
N THR A 793 -7.55 14.31 26.26
CA THR A 793 -7.15 14.97 25.00
C THR A 793 -7.88 16.31 24.80
N LEU A 794 -9.09 16.44 25.33
CA LEU A 794 -9.89 17.67 25.33
C LEU A 794 -9.58 18.61 26.51
N GLY A 795 -8.62 18.25 27.38
CA GLY A 795 -8.22 19.06 28.54
C GLY A 795 -9.08 18.91 29.80
N ASP A 796 -10.05 17.98 29.84
CA ASP A 796 -10.88 17.73 31.04
C ASP A 796 -10.31 16.57 31.88
N ALA A 797 -9.23 16.86 32.61
CA ALA A 797 -8.54 15.88 33.45
C ALA A 797 -9.45 15.27 34.54
N ALA A 798 -10.38 16.06 35.10
CA ALA A 798 -11.28 15.60 36.15
C ALA A 798 -12.28 14.56 35.64
N ARG A 799 -12.84 14.75 34.43
CA ARG A 799 -13.67 13.71 33.80
C ARG A 799 -12.85 12.50 33.38
N ALA A 800 -11.63 12.71 32.89
CA ALA A 800 -10.73 11.61 32.53
C ALA A 800 -10.48 10.66 33.70
N GLU A 801 -10.14 11.21 34.87
CA GLU A 801 -9.96 10.44 36.11
C GLU A 801 -11.22 9.67 36.51
N ARG A 802 -12.41 10.32 36.46
CA ARG A 802 -13.68 9.65 36.78
C ARG A 802 -13.97 8.47 35.85
N SER A 803 -13.80 8.64 34.53
CA SER A 803 -14.03 7.56 33.57
C SER A 803 -13.07 6.38 33.79
N TRP A 804 -11.79 6.64 34.08
CA TRP A 804 -10.84 5.55 34.36
C TRP A 804 -11.07 4.90 35.73
N GLN A 805 -11.54 5.64 36.73
CA GLN A 805 -11.93 5.08 38.03
C GLN A 805 -13.13 4.14 37.88
N GLU A 806 -14.14 4.52 37.08
CA GLU A 806 -15.27 3.64 36.76
C GLU A 806 -14.79 2.42 35.96
N ALA A 807 -13.91 2.61 34.96
CA ALA A 807 -13.32 1.49 34.21
C ALA A 807 -12.59 0.50 35.14
N LEU A 808 -11.84 1.02 36.12
CA LEU A 808 -11.15 0.20 37.11
C LEU A 808 -12.13 -0.62 37.96
N GLN A 809 -13.23 -0.03 38.40
CA GLN A 809 -14.26 -0.71 39.18
C GLN A 809 -14.92 -1.83 38.37
N VAL A 810 -15.35 -1.53 37.13
CA VAL A 810 -16.00 -2.51 36.24
C VAL A 810 -15.04 -3.65 35.91
N ALA A 811 -13.79 -3.35 35.54
CA ALA A 811 -12.77 -4.36 35.24
C ALA A 811 -12.45 -5.25 36.46
N THR A 812 -12.46 -4.69 37.66
CA THR A 812 -12.21 -5.44 38.89
C THR A 812 -13.37 -6.36 39.22
N ALA A 813 -14.61 -5.87 39.16
CA ALA A 813 -15.80 -6.67 39.43
C ALA A 813 -15.97 -7.82 38.43
N ALA A 814 -15.63 -7.59 37.16
CA ALA A 814 -15.72 -8.60 36.10
C ALA A 814 -14.47 -9.48 35.93
N ASN A 815 -13.47 -9.35 36.82
CA ASN A 815 -12.21 -10.08 36.77
C ASN A 815 -11.49 -10.00 35.40
N LEU A 816 -11.34 -8.78 34.87
CA LEU A 816 -10.65 -8.48 33.62
C LEU A 816 -9.25 -7.92 33.90
N PRO A 817 -8.24 -8.78 34.16
CA PRO A 817 -6.97 -8.34 34.77
C PRO A 817 -6.16 -7.39 33.88
N THR A 818 -6.11 -7.63 32.57
CA THR A 818 -5.44 -6.76 31.59
C THR A 818 -6.05 -5.35 31.64
N MET A 819 -7.36 -5.23 31.40
CA MET A 819 -8.06 -3.94 31.43
C MET A 819 -8.00 -3.23 32.78
N ARG A 820 -8.00 -4.00 33.88
CA ARG A 820 -7.81 -3.50 35.24
C ARG A 820 -6.44 -2.85 35.39
N ALA A 821 -5.38 -3.51 34.93
CA ALA A 821 -4.03 -2.93 34.91
C ALA A 821 -3.97 -1.67 34.04
N SER A 822 -4.59 -1.67 32.85
CA SER A 822 -4.68 -0.49 31.99
C SER A 822 -5.30 0.72 32.69
N ALA A 823 -6.43 0.52 33.38
CA ALA A 823 -7.10 1.56 34.15
C ALA A 823 -6.21 2.08 35.29
N MET A 824 -5.60 1.18 36.07
CA MET A 824 -4.65 1.53 37.12
C MET A 824 -3.47 2.36 36.58
N ARG A 825 -2.91 1.97 35.44
CA ARG A 825 -1.78 2.65 34.82
C ARG A 825 -2.12 4.09 34.40
N ARG A 826 -3.28 4.29 33.78
CA ARG A 826 -3.75 5.62 33.33
C ARG A 826 -4.03 6.55 34.51
N LEU A 827 -4.75 6.03 35.50
CA LEU A 827 -4.95 6.69 36.78
C LEU A 827 -3.63 6.98 37.50
N GLY A 828 -2.62 6.11 37.39
CA GLY A 828 -1.30 6.32 37.99
C GLY A 828 -0.53 7.47 37.35
N MET A 829 -0.67 7.65 36.03
CA MET A 829 -0.12 8.82 35.34
C MET A 829 -0.88 10.10 35.65
N ALA A 830 -2.21 10.05 35.78
CA ALA A 830 -2.99 11.19 36.26
C ALA A 830 -2.55 11.64 37.66
N ASP A 831 -2.33 10.71 38.58
CA ASP A 831 -1.77 11.02 39.90
C ASP A 831 -0.37 11.65 39.81
N PHE A 832 0.48 11.17 38.89
CA PHE A 832 1.82 11.73 38.69
C PHE A 832 1.74 13.19 38.25
N ILE A 833 0.96 13.47 37.20
CA ILE A 833 0.77 14.83 36.65
C ILE A 833 0.19 15.76 37.73
N ALA A 834 -0.76 15.27 38.54
CA ALA A 834 -1.35 16.01 39.64
C ALA A 834 -0.50 16.07 40.92
N GLY A 835 0.78 15.67 40.88
CA GLY A 835 1.72 15.77 42.01
C GLY A 835 1.54 14.72 43.12
N ARG A 836 0.57 13.81 43.01
CA ARG A 836 0.25 12.76 44.00
C ARG A 836 1.19 11.55 43.91
N LEU A 837 2.50 11.79 44.02
CA LEU A 837 3.54 10.77 43.78
C LEU A 837 3.38 9.48 44.61
N GLY A 838 2.87 9.58 45.85
CA GLY A 838 2.54 8.44 46.69
C GLY A 838 1.51 7.50 46.04
N GLN A 839 0.40 8.06 45.57
CA GLN A 839 -0.67 7.32 44.92
C GLN A 839 -0.23 6.80 43.55
N ALA A 840 0.48 7.64 42.77
CA ALA A 840 1.05 7.26 41.47
C ALA A 840 1.95 6.03 41.59
N SER A 841 2.90 6.05 42.54
CA SER A 841 3.82 4.94 42.81
C SER A 841 3.07 3.64 43.11
N SER A 842 2.12 3.69 44.05
CA SER A 842 1.35 2.52 44.47
C SER A 842 0.50 1.95 43.34
N ARG A 843 -0.15 2.82 42.57
CA ARG A 843 -1.06 2.41 41.48
C ARG A 843 -0.30 1.84 40.29
N LEU A 844 0.84 2.42 39.92
CA LEU A 844 1.71 1.91 38.85
C LEU A 844 2.39 0.58 39.23
N ALA A 845 2.84 0.45 40.48
CA ALA A 845 3.37 -0.82 40.99
C ALA A 845 2.29 -1.91 41.01
N ALA A 846 1.07 -1.58 41.47
CA ALA A 846 -0.07 -2.50 41.43
C ALA A 846 -0.42 -2.92 40.00
N SER A 847 -0.46 -1.97 39.05
CA SER A 847 -0.65 -2.26 37.61
C SER A 847 0.36 -3.28 37.10
N TYR A 848 1.65 -3.09 37.39
CA TYR A 848 2.70 -4.02 36.99
C TYR A 848 2.47 -5.43 37.56
N GLN A 849 2.12 -5.55 38.84
CA GLN A 849 1.83 -6.86 39.46
C GLN A 849 0.61 -7.55 38.82
N VAL A 850 -0.43 -6.78 38.50
CA VAL A 850 -1.61 -7.33 37.81
C VAL A 850 -1.25 -7.81 36.40
N SER A 851 -0.49 -7.03 35.62
CA SER A 851 -0.03 -7.45 34.28
C SER A 851 0.92 -8.65 34.33
N LEU A 852 1.73 -8.75 35.39
CA LEU A 852 2.61 -9.91 35.62
C LEU A 852 1.78 -11.18 35.86
N ALA A 853 0.80 -11.11 36.77
CA ALA A 853 -0.10 -12.23 37.04
C ALA A 853 -0.94 -12.63 35.82
N ALA A 854 -1.32 -11.66 34.99
CA ALA A 854 -2.06 -11.88 33.73
C ALA A 854 -1.19 -12.40 32.59
N LYS A 855 0.14 -12.55 32.77
CA LYS A 855 1.11 -12.86 31.71
C LYS A 855 0.99 -11.92 30.50
N ASP A 856 0.79 -10.63 30.78
CA ASP A 856 0.69 -9.57 29.79
C ASP A 856 2.02 -8.79 29.71
N PRO A 857 2.97 -9.17 28.82
CA PRO A 857 4.26 -8.49 28.69
C PRO A 857 4.12 -7.03 28.25
N ARG A 858 3.06 -6.68 27.52
CA ARG A 858 2.79 -5.31 27.06
C ARG A 858 2.39 -4.43 28.23
N GLY A 859 1.42 -4.86 29.03
CA GLY A 859 1.02 -4.15 30.25
C GLY A 859 2.17 -4.02 31.26
N GLN A 860 3.04 -5.04 31.36
CA GLN A 860 4.25 -4.99 32.19
C GLN A 860 5.22 -3.89 31.73
N ALA A 861 5.54 -3.84 30.43
CA ALA A 861 6.48 -2.86 29.87
C ALA A 861 6.02 -1.42 30.10
N TRP A 862 4.74 -1.15 29.82
CA TRP A 862 4.14 0.18 30.01
C TRP A 862 4.00 0.58 31.48
N SER A 863 3.69 -0.36 32.37
CA SER A 863 3.64 -0.06 33.81
C SER A 863 5.03 0.32 34.35
N LEU A 864 6.08 -0.39 33.93
CA LEU A 864 7.47 -0.11 34.32
C LEU A 864 7.97 1.23 33.77
N GLN A 865 7.69 1.53 32.50
CA GLN A 865 8.10 2.81 31.91
C GLN A 865 7.38 3.99 32.55
N ASN A 866 6.09 3.86 32.90
CA ASN A 866 5.37 4.89 33.64
C ASN A 866 5.89 5.04 35.08
N LEU A 867 6.23 3.94 35.76
CA LEU A 867 6.80 3.96 37.12
C LEU A 867 8.13 4.72 37.17
N ALA A 868 8.92 4.69 36.09
CA ALA A 868 10.19 5.40 35.99
C ALA A 868 10.05 6.92 36.21
N TRP A 869 8.94 7.54 35.81
CA TRP A 869 8.69 8.96 36.05
C TRP A 869 8.63 9.29 37.55
N VAL A 870 8.01 8.41 38.33
CA VAL A 870 7.87 8.58 39.78
C VAL A 870 9.20 8.34 40.50
N THR A 871 9.92 7.25 40.15
CA THR A 871 11.21 6.93 40.78
C THR A 871 12.25 8.01 40.47
N THR A 872 12.28 8.52 39.24
CA THR A 872 13.19 9.59 38.84
C THR A 872 12.90 10.86 39.65
N THR A 873 11.63 11.24 39.75
CA THR A 873 11.22 12.47 40.46
C THR A 873 11.56 12.43 41.96
N ARG A 874 11.53 11.24 42.57
CA ARG A 874 11.97 11.05 43.97
C ARG A 874 13.48 11.01 44.14
N GLY A 875 14.27 10.97 43.06
CA GLY A 875 15.72 10.79 43.11
C GLY A 875 16.18 9.33 43.28
N ASP A 876 15.30 8.34 43.09
CA ASP A 876 15.68 6.92 43.04
C ASP A 876 16.20 6.53 41.65
N PHE A 877 17.40 7.00 41.32
CA PHE A 877 18.02 6.75 40.02
C PHE A 877 18.38 5.29 39.79
N ALA A 878 18.74 4.54 40.85
CA ALA A 878 19.04 3.12 40.76
C ALA A 878 17.79 2.29 40.44
N GLY A 879 16.68 2.57 41.13
CA GLY A 879 15.37 1.97 40.82
C GLY A 879 14.90 2.35 39.42
N THR A 880 15.11 3.60 39.01
CA THR A 880 14.82 4.09 37.66
C THR A 880 15.54 3.29 36.57
N ASP A 881 16.85 3.11 36.70
CA ASP A 881 17.64 2.31 35.74
C ASP A 881 17.15 0.85 35.69
N ALA A 882 16.79 0.27 36.85
CA ALA A 882 16.28 -1.09 36.92
C ALA A 882 14.93 -1.26 36.21
N VAL A 883 13.97 -0.33 36.39
CA VAL A 883 12.65 -0.41 35.74
C VAL A 883 12.73 -0.11 34.25
N LEU A 884 13.52 0.89 33.84
CA LEU A 884 13.72 1.22 32.43
C LEU A 884 14.44 0.09 31.68
N GLY A 885 15.45 -0.54 32.29
CA GLY A 885 16.15 -1.67 31.69
C GLY A 885 15.29 -2.93 31.53
N ARG A 886 14.30 -3.14 32.40
CA ARG A 886 13.29 -4.21 32.23
C ARG A 886 12.27 -3.85 31.14
N ALA A 887 11.75 -2.63 31.13
CA ALA A 887 10.85 -2.15 30.09
C ALA A 887 11.51 -2.23 28.70
N ALA A 888 12.79 -1.89 28.59
CA ALA A 888 13.58 -2.00 27.36
C ALA A 888 13.57 -3.41 26.75
N ARG A 889 13.80 -4.42 27.59
CA ARG A 889 13.81 -5.82 27.17
C ARG A 889 12.44 -6.27 26.68
N LEU A 890 11.39 -5.96 27.44
CA LEU A 890 10.02 -6.30 27.06
C LEU A 890 9.60 -5.62 25.74
N PHE A 891 9.88 -4.32 25.56
CA PHE A 891 9.57 -3.65 24.29
C PHE A 891 10.37 -4.20 23.11
N ALA A 892 11.61 -4.66 23.33
CA ALA A 892 12.40 -5.31 22.29
C ALA A 892 11.84 -6.70 21.91
N GLU A 893 11.47 -7.52 22.91
CA GLU A 893 10.83 -8.82 22.70
C GLU A 893 9.49 -8.69 21.95
N LEU A 894 8.70 -7.67 22.28
CA LEU A 894 7.44 -7.34 21.62
C LEU A 894 7.60 -6.74 20.22
N LYS A 895 8.83 -6.39 19.82
CA LYS A 895 9.12 -5.59 18.62
C LYS A 895 8.24 -4.34 18.55
N ASP A 896 8.06 -3.64 19.67
CA ASP A 896 7.20 -2.46 19.76
C ASP A 896 8.02 -1.18 19.48
N PRO A 897 8.03 -0.64 18.25
CA PRO A 897 8.81 0.55 17.93
C PRO A 897 8.34 1.79 18.69
N TYR A 898 7.03 1.85 19.01
CA TYR A 898 6.41 2.96 19.70
C TYR A 898 6.82 2.96 21.19
N GLY A 899 6.71 1.82 21.86
CA GLY A 899 7.19 1.64 23.24
C GLY A 899 8.69 1.94 23.38
N ARG A 900 9.50 1.53 22.40
CA ARG A 900 10.94 1.84 22.37
C ARG A 900 11.22 3.34 22.22
N ALA A 901 10.44 4.06 21.43
CA ALA A 901 10.57 5.51 21.33
C ALA A 901 10.25 6.17 22.67
N TRP A 902 9.10 5.86 23.29
CA TRP A 902 8.71 6.42 24.59
C TRP A 902 9.71 6.16 25.71
N LEU A 903 10.27 4.96 25.73
CA LEU A 903 11.34 4.62 26.65
C LEU A 903 12.54 5.56 26.52
N ARG A 904 12.93 5.94 25.29
CA ARG A 904 14.03 6.89 25.08
C ARG A 904 13.70 8.26 25.68
N GLY A 905 12.46 8.74 25.50
CA GLY A 905 12.00 9.99 26.09
C GLY A 905 12.09 9.99 27.62
N THR A 906 11.50 9.00 28.27
CA THR A 906 11.57 8.88 29.74
C THR A 906 13.00 8.71 30.24
N THR A 907 13.85 8.01 29.48
CA THR A 907 15.27 7.87 29.81
C THR A 907 15.98 9.21 29.70
N ALA A 908 15.73 10.03 28.67
CA ALA A 908 16.30 11.36 28.52
C ALA A 908 16.00 12.26 29.74
N PHE A 909 14.74 12.27 30.19
CA PHE A 909 14.34 12.97 31.40
C PHE A 909 15.08 12.46 32.64
N ALA A 910 15.21 11.14 32.79
CA ALA A 910 15.96 10.55 33.90
C ALA A 910 17.46 10.87 33.86
N ARG A 911 18.07 10.92 32.67
CA ARG A 911 19.48 11.31 32.49
C ARG A 911 19.69 12.77 32.84
N LEU A 912 18.78 13.66 32.43
CA LEU A 912 18.83 15.06 32.81
C LEU A 912 18.82 15.23 34.32
N LEU A 913 17.81 14.67 35.00
CA LEU A 913 17.68 14.81 36.45
C LEU A 913 18.88 14.18 37.19
N ALA A 914 19.51 13.13 36.65
CA ALA A 914 20.71 12.54 37.22
C ALA A 914 22.02 13.33 36.95
N GLY A 915 21.97 14.44 36.19
CA GLY A 915 23.13 15.25 35.82
C GLY A 915 23.94 14.73 34.62
N ARG A 916 23.39 13.79 33.84
CA ARG A 916 23.99 13.26 32.59
C ARG A 916 23.47 14.02 31.37
N LEU A 917 23.94 15.25 31.22
CA LEU A 917 23.40 16.25 30.30
C LEU A 917 23.57 15.85 28.83
N ARG A 918 24.77 15.41 28.42
CA ARG A 918 25.04 15.00 27.03
C ARG A 918 24.25 13.76 26.60
N GLU A 919 24.03 12.83 27.53
CA GLU A 919 23.19 11.65 27.28
C GLU A 919 21.73 12.09 27.12
N ALA A 920 21.25 12.99 27.98
CA ALA A 920 19.90 13.54 27.89
C ALA A 920 19.62 14.24 26.56
N CYS A 921 20.49 15.17 26.11
CA CYS A 921 20.33 15.87 24.81
C CYS A 921 20.24 14.87 23.65
N ARG A 922 21.18 13.94 23.57
CA ARG A 922 21.23 12.95 22.48
C ARG A 922 19.95 12.11 22.42
N MET A 923 19.43 11.70 23.58
CA MET A 923 18.20 10.90 23.63
C MET A 923 16.95 11.73 23.30
N ALA A 924 16.89 12.99 23.72
CA ALA A 924 15.81 13.92 23.39
C ALA A 924 15.76 14.20 21.87
N GLN A 925 16.89 14.54 21.26
CA GLN A 925 17.00 14.82 19.81
C GLN A 925 16.56 13.65 18.94
N VAL A 926 16.86 12.41 19.34
CA VAL A 926 16.43 11.22 18.62
C VAL A 926 14.92 10.97 18.75
N PHE A 927 14.29 11.41 19.84
CA PHE A 927 12.86 11.22 20.06
C PHE A 927 12.00 12.30 19.40
N LEU A 928 12.44 13.57 19.39
CA LEU A 928 11.62 14.71 18.95
C LEU A 928 10.94 14.50 17.58
N PRO A 929 11.64 14.04 16.51
CA PRO A 929 11.00 13.80 15.21
C PRO A 929 9.93 12.70 15.24
N PHE A 930 10.03 11.75 16.18
CA PHE A 930 8.98 10.77 16.40
C PHE A 930 7.79 11.41 17.12
N GLY A 931 8.02 12.10 18.23
CA GLY A 931 6.98 12.79 19.00
C GLY A 931 6.15 13.76 18.16
N GLU A 932 6.82 14.56 17.32
CA GLU A 932 6.17 15.52 16.41
C GLU A 932 5.31 14.81 15.36
N ARG A 933 5.77 13.69 14.79
CA ARG A 933 4.99 12.88 13.83
C ARG A 933 3.78 12.21 14.45
N VAL A 934 3.84 11.83 15.73
CA VAL A 934 2.74 11.14 16.42
C VAL A 934 1.75 12.09 17.11
N GLY A 935 1.99 13.40 17.06
CA GLY A 935 1.10 14.40 17.68
C GLY A 935 1.15 14.38 19.21
N GLU A 936 2.23 13.86 19.80
CA GLU A 936 2.39 13.76 21.26
C GLU A 936 2.95 15.06 21.84
N ALA A 937 2.15 16.12 21.75
CA ALA A 937 2.53 17.49 22.08
C ALA A 937 3.14 17.63 23.49
N TRP A 938 2.56 16.93 24.48
CA TRP A 938 3.09 16.94 25.85
C TRP A 938 4.51 16.35 25.94
N ALA A 939 4.75 15.21 25.28
CA ALA A 939 6.07 14.56 25.29
C ALA A 939 7.11 15.36 24.52
N VAL A 940 6.72 15.95 23.38
CA VAL A 940 7.57 16.83 22.57
C VAL A 940 7.97 18.07 23.36
N GLY A 941 7.01 18.77 23.97
CA GLY A 941 7.27 19.94 24.81
C GLY A 941 8.20 19.60 25.97
N THR A 942 7.95 18.48 26.65
CA THR A 942 8.77 18.02 27.79
C THR A 942 10.21 17.74 27.36
N LEU A 943 10.39 17.00 26.27
CA LEU A 943 11.74 16.64 25.82
C LEU A 943 12.51 17.79 25.22
N ARG A 944 11.82 18.78 24.63
CA ARG A 944 12.46 20.01 24.22
C ARG A 944 12.87 20.87 25.40
N ALA A 945 12.07 20.92 26.47
CA ALA A 945 12.49 21.55 27.71
C ALA A 945 13.66 20.81 28.37
N VAL A 946 13.69 19.47 28.29
CA VAL A 946 14.84 18.66 28.76
C VAL A 946 16.12 18.97 27.99
N GLU A 947 16.04 19.01 26.66
CA GLU A 947 17.14 19.39 25.79
C GLU A 947 17.61 20.81 26.12
N ALA A 948 16.69 21.77 26.19
CA ALA A 948 16.99 23.15 26.50
C ALA A 948 17.68 23.31 27.86
N TYR A 949 17.24 22.59 28.89
CA TYR A 949 17.89 22.61 30.21
C TYR A 949 19.34 22.09 30.11
N ALA A 950 19.53 20.91 29.49
CA ALA A 950 20.86 20.31 29.39
C ALA A 950 21.80 21.18 28.54
N THR A 951 21.33 21.74 27.43
CA THR A 951 22.06 22.67 26.57
C THR A 951 22.46 23.95 27.33
N ALA A 952 21.58 24.48 28.18
CA ALA A 952 21.90 25.64 29.02
C ALA A 952 23.05 25.34 30.01
N GLU A 953 22.97 24.22 30.74
CA GLU A 953 24.00 23.82 31.70
C GLU A 953 25.35 23.44 31.03
N LEU A 954 25.31 22.98 29.78
CA LEU A 954 26.49 22.74 28.94
C LEU A 954 27.09 24.05 28.38
N GLY A 955 26.40 25.18 28.52
CA GLY A 955 26.92 26.52 28.23
C GLY A 955 26.52 27.12 26.88
N GLU A 956 25.51 26.57 26.20
CA GLU A 956 24.97 27.08 24.93
C GLU A 956 23.62 27.80 25.18
N LEU A 957 23.68 28.97 25.79
CA LEU A 957 22.52 29.68 26.35
C LEU A 957 21.54 30.20 25.29
N ALA A 958 22.05 30.69 24.16
CA ALA A 958 21.23 31.25 23.08
C ALA A 958 20.35 30.18 22.41
N GLU A 959 20.88 28.97 22.23
CA GLU A 959 20.12 27.84 21.72
C GLU A 959 19.08 27.35 22.72
N ALA A 960 19.48 27.24 23.99
CA ALA A 960 18.59 26.87 25.07
C ALA A 960 17.39 27.83 25.21
N ASP A 961 17.58 29.17 25.12
CA ASP A 961 16.46 30.13 25.20
C ASP A 961 15.45 29.93 24.06
N ARG A 962 15.94 29.73 22.83
CA ARG A 962 15.06 29.48 21.66
C ARG A 962 14.22 28.22 21.87
N ALA A 963 14.87 27.14 22.30
CA ALA A 963 14.19 25.87 22.55
C ALA A 963 13.17 25.97 23.70
N ALA A 964 13.53 26.64 24.80
CA ALA A 964 12.65 26.83 25.95
C ALA A 964 11.43 27.71 25.63
N ARG A 965 11.58 28.79 24.85
CA ARG A 965 10.45 29.61 24.36
C ARG A 965 9.49 28.83 23.45
N ARG A 966 10.03 27.91 22.63
CA ARG A 966 9.20 27.04 21.79
C ARG A 966 8.43 26.05 22.66
N ALA A 967 9.09 25.40 23.63
CA ALA A 967 8.44 24.49 24.57
C ALA A 967 7.33 25.18 25.36
N TYR A 968 7.56 26.40 25.87
CA TYR A 968 6.54 27.16 26.60
C TYR A 968 5.27 27.40 25.77
N ARG A 969 5.41 27.76 24.49
CA ARG A 969 4.27 27.98 23.58
C ARG A 969 3.48 26.69 23.33
N GLU A 970 4.17 25.58 23.08
CA GLU A 970 3.51 24.29 22.85
C GLU A 970 2.76 23.81 24.10
N PHE A 971 3.32 24.01 25.29
CA PHE A 971 2.60 23.70 26.53
C PHE A 971 1.38 24.62 26.74
N ALA A 972 1.47 25.89 26.36
CA ALA A 972 0.33 26.81 26.40
C ALA A 972 -0.81 26.37 25.48
N GLU A 973 -0.49 25.86 24.28
CA GLU A 973 -1.47 25.37 23.30
C GLU A 973 -2.26 24.16 23.82
N VAL A 974 -1.65 23.31 24.65
CA VAL A 974 -2.32 22.13 25.25
C VAL A 974 -2.82 22.35 26.68
N GLY A 975 -2.67 23.56 27.22
CA GLY A 975 -3.10 23.90 28.59
C GLY A 975 -2.34 23.15 29.69
N ASP A 976 -1.05 22.83 29.48
CA ASP A 976 -0.23 22.13 30.48
C ASP A 976 0.54 23.11 31.39
N ASP A 977 -0.08 23.44 32.53
CA ASP A 977 0.50 24.31 33.56
C ASP A 977 1.85 23.79 34.09
N TRP A 978 2.04 22.47 34.21
CA TRP A 978 3.30 21.90 34.71
C TRP A 978 4.43 22.13 33.70
N GLY A 979 4.17 21.83 32.43
CA GLY A 979 5.11 22.02 31.33
C GLY A 979 5.48 23.49 31.12
N GLN A 980 4.51 24.40 31.21
CA GLN A 980 4.76 25.84 31.17
C GLN A 980 5.69 26.29 32.31
N GLY A 981 5.42 25.83 33.54
CA GLY A 981 6.29 26.08 34.69
C GLY A 981 7.70 25.54 34.49
N PHE A 982 7.84 24.32 33.95
CA PHE A 982 9.16 23.73 33.67
C PHE A 982 9.92 24.52 32.60
N ALA A 983 9.26 24.96 31.53
CA ALA A 983 9.90 25.82 30.52
C ALA A 983 10.36 27.16 31.11
N LEU A 984 9.62 27.74 32.06
CA LEU A 984 10.05 28.94 32.78
C LEU A 984 11.25 28.69 33.69
N VAL A 985 11.34 27.53 34.34
CA VAL A 985 12.55 27.11 35.08
C VAL A 985 13.77 27.12 34.16
N VAL A 986 13.66 26.52 32.98
CA VAL A 986 14.77 26.50 31.99
C VAL A 986 15.16 27.92 31.60
N ARG A 987 14.19 28.79 31.30
CA ARG A 987 14.47 30.20 30.97
C ARG A 987 15.12 30.94 32.13
N GLY A 988 14.75 30.64 33.37
CA GLY A 988 15.39 31.18 34.57
C GLY A 988 16.85 30.74 34.70
N VAL A 989 17.16 29.48 34.38
CA VAL A 989 18.56 28.97 34.30
C VAL A 989 19.35 29.75 33.24
N VAL A 990 18.75 29.97 32.06
CA VAL A 990 19.38 30.73 30.97
C VAL A 990 19.64 32.19 31.37
N ALA A 991 18.63 32.89 31.89
CA ALA A 991 18.76 34.28 32.33
C ALA A 991 19.84 34.42 33.42
N ARG A 992 19.87 33.49 34.37
CA ARG A 992 20.92 33.42 35.40
C ARG A 992 22.31 33.26 34.76
N GLY A 993 22.48 32.36 33.80
CA GLY A 993 23.74 32.15 33.08
C GLY A 993 24.19 33.36 32.23
N LEU A 994 23.24 34.13 31.70
CA LEU A 994 23.50 35.36 30.96
C LEU A 994 23.94 36.53 31.87
N GLY A 995 23.87 36.37 33.19
CA GLY A 995 24.18 37.43 34.15
C GLY A 995 23.03 38.41 34.37
N GLU A 996 21.77 37.96 34.19
CA GLU A 996 20.55 38.76 34.36
C GLU A 996 19.76 38.26 35.59
N PRO A 997 20.26 38.45 36.82
CA PRO A 997 19.68 37.83 38.02
C PRO A 997 18.26 38.33 38.35
N GLU A 998 17.95 39.60 38.08
CA GLU A 998 16.59 40.14 38.26
C GLU A 998 15.59 39.44 37.32
N HIS A 999 15.92 39.33 36.03
CA HIS A 999 15.09 38.62 35.06
C HIS A 999 14.93 37.13 35.41
N ALA A 1000 15.99 36.50 35.90
CA ALA A 1000 15.94 35.12 36.38
C ALA A 1000 15.00 34.97 37.59
N ALA A 1001 15.02 35.92 38.53
CA ALA A 1001 14.15 35.93 39.70
C ALA A 1001 12.66 36.07 39.32
N ASP A 1002 12.35 36.91 38.32
CA ASP A 1002 10.99 37.07 37.79
C ASP A 1002 10.47 35.78 37.17
N LEU A 1003 11.25 35.18 36.25
CA LEU A 1003 10.88 33.93 35.58
C LEU A 1003 10.67 32.77 36.56
N LEU A 1004 11.51 32.67 37.59
CA LEU A 1004 11.40 31.62 38.61
C LEU A 1004 10.25 31.89 39.59
N THR A 1005 9.87 33.15 39.80
CA THR A 1005 8.66 33.51 40.56
C THR A 1005 7.40 33.12 39.80
N ASP A 1006 7.36 33.38 38.49
CA ASP A 1006 6.27 32.90 37.62
C ASP A 1006 6.21 31.37 37.62
N ALA A 1007 7.36 30.68 37.54
CA ALA A 1007 7.41 29.21 37.62
C ALA A 1007 6.88 28.67 38.95
N LEU A 1008 7.11 29.36 40.07
CA LEU A 1008 6.55 29.00 41.37
C LEU A 1008 5.03 29.21 41.43
N ALA A 1009 4.49 30.24 40.77
CA ALA A 1009 3.04 30.41 40.66
C ALA A 1009 2.38 29.26 39.87
N TYR A 1010 3.07 28.67 38.90
CA TYR A 1010 2.65 27.41 38.27
C TYR A 1010 2.79 26.23 39.25
N ALA A 1011 3.89 26.15 40.00
CA ALA A 1011 4.10 25.10 40.98
C ALA A 1011 3.01 25.06 42.07
N ASP A 1012 2.55 26.23 42.53
CA ASP A 1012 1.48 26.35 43.51
C ASP A 1012 0.13 25.88 42.95
N ARG A 1013 -0.14 26.16 41.66
CA ARG A 1013 -1.34 25.67 40.97
C ARG A 1013 -1.32 24.15 40.76
N THR A 1014 -0.18 23.58 40.41
CA THR A 1014 -0.09 22.14 40.11
C THR A 1014 0.20 21.28 41.34
N ALA A 1015 0.66 21.87 42.46
CA ALA A 1015 1.16 21.21 43.65
C ALA A 1015 2.23 20.12 43.35
N HIS A 1016 2.99 20.28 42.26
CA HIS A 1016 3.93 19.26 41.81
C HIS A 1016 5.32 19.45 42.46
N PRO A 1017 5.81 18.50 43.28
CA PRO A 1017 6.98 18.70 44.14
C PRO A 1017 8.28 18.96 43.38
N LEU A 1018 8.44 18.36 42.18
CA LEU A 1018 9.62 18.61 41.36
C LEU A 1018 9.71 20.06 40.90
N LEU A 1019 8.59 20.65 40.48
CA LEU A 1019 8.57 22.01 39.96
C LEU A 1019 8.84 23.02 41.08
N THR A 1020 8.21 22.84 42.24
CA THR A 1020 8.51 23.60 43.46
C THR A 1020 9.99 23.47 43.82
N GLY A 1021 10.52 22.25 43.82
CA GLY A 1021 11.91 21.98 44.16
C GLY A 1021 12.91 22.65 43.22
N MET A 1022 12.70 22.56 41.91
CA MET A 1022 13.56 23.19 40.90
C MET A 1022 13.49 24.72 40.97
N ALA A 1023 12.28 25.28 40.89
CA ALA A 1023 12.08 26.72 40.82
C ALA A 1023 12.52 27.43 42.11
N GLY A 1024 12.12 26.91 43.28
CA GLY A 1024 12.48 27.49 44.58
C GLY A 1024 13.99 27.41 44.86
N THR A 1025 14.62 26.26 44.56
CA THR A 1025 16.07 26.11 44.78
C THR A 1025 16.87 27.05 43.86
N LEU A 1026 16.50 27.14 42.58
CA LEU A 1026 17.17 28.04 41.64
C LEU A 1026 16.94 29.50 42.02
N ARG A 1027 15.72 29.89 42.43
CA ARG A 1027 15.42 31.26 42.88
C ARG A 1027 16.23 31.64 44.11
N GLY A 1028 16.39 30.71 45.06
CA GLY A 1028 17.24 30.94 46.22
C GLY A 1028 18.71 31.14 45.85
N PHE A 1029 19.22 30.39 44.87
CA PHE A 1029 20.59 30.64 44.38
C PHE A 1029 20.72 31.98 43.63
N VAL A 1030 19.71 32.39 42.85
CA VAL A 1030 19.66 33.73 42.25
C VAL A 1030 19.64 34.82 43.33
N ALA A 1031 18.91 34.61 44.43
CA ALA A 1031 18.92 35.53 45.57
C ALA A 1031 20.32 35.64 46.21
N LEU A 1032 21.08 34.54 46.32
CA LEU A 1032 22.48 34.60 46.76
C LEU A 1032 23.37 35.38 45.78
N ASP A 1033 23.16 35.22 44.48
CA ASP A 1033 23.92 35.96 43.45
C ASP A 1033 23.63 37.48 43.55
N MET A 1034 22.45 37.87 44.05
CA MET A 1034 22.06 39.27 44.35
C MET A 1034 22.45 39.73 45.77
N GLY A 1035 23.04 38.86 46.59
CA GLY A 1035 23.43 39.18 47.98
C GLY A 1035 22.30 39.09 49.02
N ASP A 1036 21.14 38.53 48.69
CA ASP A 1036 20.01 38.35 49.60
C ASP A 1036 20.00 36.95 50.24
N ALA A 1037 20.81 36.80 51.30
CA ALA A 1037 20.88 35.56 52.08
C ALA A 1037 19.55 35.21 52.78
N GLY A 1038 18.74 36.21 53.14
CA GLY A 1038 17.48 36.01 53.84
C GLY A 1038 16.44 35.32 52.95
N THR A 1039 16.30 35.78 51.71
CA THR A 1039 15.44 35.10 50.72
C THR A 1039 15.96 33.71 50.40
N ALA A 1040 17.26 33.55 50.17
CA ALA A 1040 17.87 32.25 49.90
C ALA A 1040 17.58 31.20 51.00
N GLU A 1041 17.67 31.60 52.27
CA GLU A 1041 17.32 30.71 53.38
C GLU A 1041 15.82 30.35 53.40
N ARG A 1042 14.94 31.32 53.19
CA ARG A 1042 13.48 31.07 53.15
C ARG A 1042 13.12 30.09 52.04
N GLU A 1043 13.67 30.27 50.85
CA GLU A 1043 13.45 29.35 49.73
C GLU A 1043 13.91 27.93 50.05
N ALA A 1044 15.13 27.78 50.59
CA ALA A 1044 15.68 26.46 50.91
C ALA A 1044 14.81 25.71 51.94
N ARG A 1045 14.35 26.41 52.99
CA ARG A 1045 13.46 25.84 54.01
C ARG A 1045 12.09 25.50 53.45
N SER A 1046 11.54 26.38 52.61
CA SER A 1046 10.26 26.15 51.95
C SER A 1046 10.31 24.90 51.08
N VAL A 1047 11.33 24.77 50.22
CA VAL A 1047 11.51 23.59 49.36
C VAL A 1047 11.65 22.31 50.19
N LEU A 1048 12.51 22.30 51.21
CA LEU A 1048 12.70 21.13 52.07
C LEU A 1048 11.39 20.72 52.75
N THR A 1049 10.61 21.68 53.23
CA THR A 1049 9.34 21.43 53.93
C THR A 1049 8.25 20.94 52.97
N THR A 1050 8.13 21.55 51.79
CA THR A 1050 7.08 21.23 50.81
C THR A 1050 7.31 19.87 50.14
N VAL A 1051 8.57 19.48 49.91
CA VAL A 1051 8.88 18.22 49.21
C VAL A 1051 8.89 17.01 50.17
N GLU A 1052 9.14 17.22 51.47
CA GLU A 1052 9.22 16.15 52.50
C GLU A 1052 8.06 15.14 52.45
N PRO A 1053 6.77 15.54 52.35
CA PRO A 1053 5.64 14.60 52.31
C PRO A 1053 5.67 13.63 51.12
N HIS A 1054 6.44 13.94 50.07
CA HIS A 1054 6.57 13.11 48.88
C HIS A 1054 7.69 12.06 48.97
N ASN A 1055 8.37 11.99 50.14
CA ASN A 1055 9.46 11.07 50.47
C ASN A 1055 10.63 11.13 49.45
N PRO A 1056 11.27 12.30 49.29
CA PRO A 1056 12.43 12.45 48.40
C PRO A 1056 13.63 11.65 48.93
N GLN A 1057 14.28 10.90 48.05
CA GLN A 1057 15.51 10.19 48.36
C GLN A 1057 16.68 11.18 48.51
N ALA A 1058 17.77 10.72 49.13
CA ALA A 1058 18.95 11.55 49.39
C ALA A 1058 19.46 12.36 48.17
N PRO A 1059 19.47 11.82 46.93
CA PRO A 1059 19.86 12.59 45.74
C PRO A 1059 19.02 13.84 45.47
N ALA A 1060 17.72 13.84 45.81
CA ALA A 1060 16.81 14.96 45.59
C ALA A 1060 16.96 16.07 46.65
N GLN A 1061 17.58 15.78 47.80
CA GLN A 1061 17.75 16.73 48.89
C GLN A 1061 19.07 17.51 48.83
N VAL A 1062 19.99 17.17 47.92
CA VAL A 1062 21.34 17.76 47.88
C VAL A 1062 21.29 19.27 47.61
N ALA A 1063 20.62 19.69 46.53
CA ALA A 1063 20.63 21.09 46.11
C ALA A 1063 20.00 22.05 47.14
N PRO A 1064 18.80 21.76 47.73
CA PRO A 1064 18.22 22.62 48.77
C PRO A 1064 19.09 22.69 50.04
N ARG A 1065 19.76 21.60 50.42
CA ARG A 1065 20.69 21.61 51.57
C ARG A 1065 21.94 22.44 51.30
N VAL A 1066 22.49 22.35 50.08
CA VAL A 1066 23.61 23.20 49.66
C VAL A 1066 23.17 24.67 49.67
N LEU A 1067 21.99 24.98 49.15
CA LEU A 1067 21.45 26.35 49.18
C LEU A 1067 21.32 26.87 50.63
N LEU A 1068 20.74 26.09 51.54
CA LEU A 1068 20.61 26.46 52.95
C LEU A 1068 21.98 26.72 53.61
N ALA A 1069 22.96 25.86 53.34
CA ALA A 1069 24.32 26.03 53.84
C ALA A 1069 24.99 27.30 53.29
N MET A 1070 24.79 27.60 52.01
CA MET A 1070 25.34 28.81 51.38
C MET A 1070 24.67 30.09 51.92
N ALA A 1071 23.36 30.06 52.21
CA ALA A 1071 22.68 31.16 52.87
C ALA A 1071 23.22 31.39 54.29
N ARG A 1072 23.47 30.32 55.04
CA ARG A 1072 24.10 30.40 56.37
C ARG A 1072 25.52 30.93 56.32
N LEU A 1073 26.29 30.50 55.33
CA LEU A 1073 27.64 31.00 55.08
C LEU A 1073 27.64 32.50 54.76
N ALA A 1074 26.73 32.96 53.89
CA ALA A 1074 26.57 34.38 53.56
C ALA A 1074 26.13 35.23 54.76
N ALA A 1075 25.39 34.64 55.71
CA ALA A 1075 25.03 35.25 56.99
C ALA A 1075 26.16 35.22 58.04
N GLY A 1076 27.35 34.69 57.72
CA GLY A 1076 28.50 34.60 58.61
C GLY A 1076 28.53 33.37 59.53
N ASP A 1077 27.62 32.41 59.35
CA ASP A 1077 27.55 31.18 60.15
C ASP A 1077 28.22 29.99 59.44
N ALA A 1078 29.55 30.03 59.39
CA ALA A 1078 30.36 29.00 58.73
C ALA A 1078 30.27 27.63 59.41
N ALA A 1079 30.10 27.58 60.73
CA ALA A 1079 30.00 26.34 61.49
C ALA A 1079 28.76 25.52 61.10
N THR A 1080 27.60 26.17 61.03
CA THR A 1080 26.37 25.52 60.56
C THR A 1080 26.48 25.10 59.10
N ALA A 1081 27.09 25.93 58.24
CA ALA A 1081 27.30 25.60 56.83
C ALA A 1081 28.14 24.32 56.65
N VAL A 1082 29.23 24.16 57.40
CA VAL A 1082 30.06 22.94 57.40
C VAL A 1082 29.22 21.72 57.85
N GLY A 1083 28.45 21.86 58.93
CA GLY A 1083 27.60 20.77 59.44
C GLY A 1083 26.51 20.32 58.45
N LEU A 1084 25.93 21.26 57.70
CA LEU A 1084 24.92 20.96 56.68
C LEU A 1084 25.51 20.30 55.42
N LEU A 1085 26.74 20.67 55.05
CA LEU A 1085 27.40 20.19 53.82
C LEU A 1085 28.15 18.88 54.00
N ALA A 1086 28.73 18.61 55.18
CA ALA A 1086 29.54 17.41 55.42
C ALA A 1086 28.82 16.09 55.04
N PRO A 1087 27.52 15.87 55.38
CA PRO A 1087 26.84 14.62 55.02
C PRO A 1087 26.63 14.43 53.52
N VAL A 1088 26.52 15.52 52.75
CA VAL A 1088 26.27 15.48 51.31
C VAL A 1088 27.53 15.60 50.46
N ALA A 1089 28.61 16.16 51.02
CA ALA A 1089 29.91 16.27 50.34
C ALA A 1089 30.72 14.98 50.43
N THR A 1090 30.55 14.20 51.51
CA THR A 1090 31.28 12.94 51.77
C THR A 1090 30.74 11.72 51.02
N THR A 1091 29.60 11.86 50.35
CA THR A 1091 29.06 10.81 49.47
C THR A 1091 29.99 10.61 48.25
N ALA A 1092 29.98 9.43 47.64
CA ALA A 1092 30.83 9.14 46.49
C ALA A 1092 30.65 10.15 45.35
N ALA A 1093 31.76 10.59 44.74
CA ALA A 1093 31.75 11.65 43.72
C ALA A 1093 30.86 11.35 42.51
N ASN A 1094 30.67 10.06 42.19
CA ASN A 1094 29.87 9.59 41.05
C ASN A 1094 28.39 9.36 41.39
N THR A 1095 27.99 9.57 42.65
CA THR A 1095 26.59 9.39 43.06
C THR A 1095 25.73 10.50 42.46
N PRO A 1096 24.69 10.17 41.68
CA PRO A 1096 23.84 11.17 41.06
C PRO A 1096 23.11 12.03 42.10
N SER A 1097 22.78 13.25 41.72
CA SER A 1097 21.99 14.20 42.50
C SER A 1097 21.09 14.99 41.55
N LEU A 1098 19.90 15.34 42.03
CA LEU A 1098 18.86 15.93 41.20
C LEU A 1098 19.27 17.32 40.73
N LEU A 1099 19.55 17.45 39.43
CA LEU A 1099 19.91 18.72 38.74
C LEU A 1099 21.01 19.55 39.45
N PHE A 1100 21.89 18.89 40.18
CA PHE A 1100 22.94 19.58 40.94
C PHE A 1100 24.15 18.69 41.02
N SER A 1101 25.34 19.20 40.68
CA SER A 1101 26.52 18.35 40.58
C SER A 1101 27.23 18.16 41.91
N ARG A 1102 27.76 16.95 42.12
CA ARG A 1102 28.59 16.64 43.30
C ARG A 1102 29.88 17.44 43.32
N ARG A 1103 30.42 17.79 42.15
CA ARG A 1103 31.53 18.75 42.02
C ARG A 1103 31.22 20.06 42.73
N GLN A 1104 30.06 20.66 42.46
CA GLN A 1104 29.67 21.91 43.10
C GLN A 1104 29.46 21.73 44.60
N THR A 1105 28.83 20.63 45.05
CA THR A 1105 28.67 20.34 46.48
C THR A 1105 30.01 20.27 47.21
N MET A 1106 31.00 19.56 46.66
CA MET A 1106 32.34 19.46 47.23
C MET A 1106 33.07 20.82 47.24
N ALA A 1107 32.94 21.60 46.17
CA ALA A 1107 33.51 22.94 46.11
C ALA A 1107 32.88 23.87 47.17
N ARG A 1108 31.55 23.86 47.33
CA ARG A 1108 30.88 24.66 48.37
C ARG A 1108 31.24 24.20 49.79
N TYR A 1109 31.47 22.90 49.99
CA TYR A 1109 31.98 22.40 51.27
C TYR A 1109 33.38 22.94 51.56
N ALA A 1110 34.27 22.95 50.58
CA ALA A 1110 35.58 23.59 50.70
C ALA A 1110 35.47 25.09 51.03
N SER A 1111 34.55 25.84 50.40
CA SER A 1111 34.30 27.24 50.76
C SER A 1111 33.87 27.41 52.22
N ALA A 1112 32.98 26.56 52.73
CA ALA A 1112 32.54 26.61 54.12
C ALA A 1112 33.69 26.28 55.10
N LEU A 1113 34.53 25.30 54.78
CA LEU A 1113 35.73 24.96 55.55
C LEU A 1113 36.73 26.13 55.58
N LEU A 1114 36.95 26.82 54.44
CA LEU A 1114 37.80 28.02 54.39
C LEU A 1114 37.28 29.12 55.31
N ALA A 1115 35.98 29.42 55.26
CA ALA A 1115 35.36 30.42 56.11
C ALA A 1115 35.38 30.04 57.60
N HIS A 1116 35.36 28.74 57.92
CA HIS A 1116 35.55 28.23 59.28
C HIS A 1116 37.05 28.23 59.71
N GLY A 1117 37.98 28.57 58.81
CA GLY A 1117 39.41 28.62 59.10
C GLY A 1117 40.15 27.27 58.97
N GLN A 1118 39.51 26.24 58.42
CA GLN A 1118 40.08 24.90 58.23
C GLN A 1118 40.79 24.78 56.87
N ARG A 1119 41.87 25.54 56.70
CA ARG A 1119 42.54 25.79 55.40
C ARG A 1119 43.03 24.53 54.69
N GLU A 1120 43.77 23.65 55.39
CA GLU A 1120 44.32 22.42 54.81
C GLU A 1120 43.22 21.45 54.35
N GLN A 1121 42.18 21.27 55.16
CA GLN A 1121 41.04 20.43 54.78
C GLN A 1121 40.30 21.02 53.59
N ALA A 1122 40.13 22.34 53.55
CA ALA A 1122 39.49 22.98 52.43
C ALA A 1122 40.28 22.82 51.13
N LEU A 1123 41.61 22.86 51.18
CA LEU A 1123 42.46 22.63 50.01
C LEU A 1123 42.31 21.20 49.47
N ASP A 1124 42.33 20.19 50.34
CA ASP A 1124 42.09 18.79 49.97
C ASP A 1124 40.71 18.62 49.31
N TRP A 1125 39.65 19.18 49.92
CA TRP A 1125 38.31 19.12 49.35
C TRP A 1125 38.16 19.90 48.03
N ALA A 1126 38.83 21.04 47.87
CA ALA A 1126 38.81 21.79 46.62
C ALA A 1126 39.50 21.03 45.48
N GLN A 1127 40.61 20.34 45.75
CA GLN A 1127 41.29 19.47 44.78
C GLN A 1127 40.43 18.27 44.39
N ARG A 1128 39.73 17.66 45.35
CA ARG A 1128 38.75 16.60 45.09
C ARG A 1128 37.59 17.11 44.23
N ALA A 1129 37.08 18.32 44.51
CA ALA A 1129 36.02 18.93 43.71
C ALA A 1129 36.43 19.08 42.23
N VAL A 1130 37.61 19.62 41.96
CA VAL A 1130 38.14 19.75 40.58
C VAL A 1130 38.26 18.39 39.89
N SER A 1131 38.62 17.34 40.64
CA SER A 1131 38.78 15.98 40.12
C SER A 1131 37.45 15.20 39.99
N ALA A 1132 36.37 15.67 40.62
CA ALA A 1132 35.06 15.04 40.56
C ALA A 1132 34.45 15.19 39.16
N PRO A 1133 33.77 14.17 38.62
CA PRO A 1133 33.13 14.27 37.31
C PRO A 1133 31.84 15.09 37.41
N ALA A 1134 31.67 15.99 36.45
CA ALA A 1134 30.43 16.69 36.15
C ALA A 1134 30.54 17.35 34.77
N GLU A 1135 29.41 17.46 34.09
CA GLU A 1135 29.33 17.97 32.72
C GLU A 1135 28.99 19.45 32.68
N ASP A 1136 28.32 19.98 33.71
CA ASP A 1136 27.89 21.37 33.77
C ASP A 1136 29.10 22.32 33.90
N VAL A 1137 28.97 23.48 33.26
CA VAL A 1137 30.06 24.48 33.19
C VAL A 1137 30.24 25.19 34.53
N ARG A 1138 29.12 25.55 35.18
CA ARG A 1138 29.11 26.33 36.42
C ARG A 1138 29.92 25.66 37.53
N SER A 1139 29.76 24.35 37.74
CA SER A 1139 30.52 23.62 38.75
C SER A 1139 32.01 23.54 38.46
N GLN A 1140 32.41 23.50 37.18
CA GLN A 1140 33.83 23.52 36.79
C GLN A 1140 34.48 24.83 37.19
N VAL A 1141 33.81 25.94 36.85
CA VAL A 1141 34.28 27.29 37.19
C VAL A 1141 34.31 27.47 38.70
N ILE A 1142 33.23 27.14 39.42
CA ILE A 1142 33.17 27.25 40.88
C ILE A 1142 34.27 26.41 41.56
N ALA A 1143 34.48 25.16 41.14
CA ALA A 1143 35.51 24.31 41.75
C ALA A 1143 36.92 24.90 41.58
N ARG A 1144 37.22 25.48 40.41
CA ARG A 1144 38.51 26.15 40.14
C ARG A 1144 38.68 27.44 40.93
N MET A 1145 37.61 28.22 41.07
CA MET A 1145 37.61 29.43 41.89
C MET A 1145 37.86 29.11 43.37
N VAL A 1146 37.15 28.13 43.92
CA VAL A 1146 37.34 27.73 45.33
C VAL A 1146 38.73 27.15 45.55
N LEU A 1147 39.28 26.40 44.58
CA LEU A 1147 40.66 25.93 44.64
C LEU A 1147 41.67 27.09 44.65
N ALA A 1148 41.43 28.14 43.86
CA ALA A 1148 42.26 29.34 43.86
C ALA A 1148 42.25 30.03 45.23
N GLU A 1149 41.07 30.17 45.85
CA GLU A 1149 40.92 30.73 47.19
C GLU A 1149 41.60 29.87 48.27
N ALA A 1150 41.51 28.54 48.16
CA ALA A 1150 42.18 27.62 49.06
C ALA A 1150 43.71 27.72 48.96
N PHE A 1151 44.26 27.77 47.74
CA PHE A 1151 45.69 28.00 47.53
C PHE A 1151 46.15 29.33 48.13
N ALA A 1152 45.39 30.42 47.90
CA ALA A 1152 45.71 31.72 48.48
C ALA A 1152 45.71 31.68 50.02
N ALA A 1153 44.72 31.03 50.63
CA ALA A 1153 44.62 30.89 52.09
C ALA A 1153 45.77 30.05 52.69
N CYS A 1154 46.31 29.08 51.93
CA CYS A 1154 47.48 28.28 52.29
C CYS A 1154 48.83 28.95 51.90
N GLY A 1155 48.84 30.20 51.44
CA GLY A 1155 50.08 30.91 51.11
C GLY A 1155 50.75 30.46 49.81
N ARG A 1156 49.95 30.00 48.82
CA ARG A 1156 50.40 29.50 47.51
C ARG A 1156 49.89 30.38 46.36
N PRO A 1157 50.40 31.62 46.21
CA PRO A 1157 49.82 32.62 45.30
C PRO A 1157 49.96 32.27 43.81
N ALA A 1158 51.04 31.61 43.41
CA ALA A 1158 51.24 31.20 42.02
C ALA A 1158 50.20 30.18 41.56
N GLU A 1159 49.96 29.14 42.37
CA GLU A 1159 48.91 28.15 42.11
C GLU A 1159 47.50 28.73 42.23
N ALA A 1160 47.31 29.70 43.12
CA ALA A 1160 46.05 30.44 43.24
C ALA A 1160 45.72 31.20 41.95
N LEU A 1161 46.67 31.97 41.42
CA LEU A 1161 46.49 32.71 40.17
C LEU A 1161 46.26 31.77 39.00
N ALA A 1162 47.06 30.71 38.85
CA ALA A 1162 46.89 29.71 37.80
C ALA A 1162 45.51 29.04 37.83
N SER A 1163 44.99 28.72 39.03
CA SER A 1163 43.64 28.15 39.17
C SER A 1163 42.54 29.17 38.84
N ALA A 1164 42.73 30.45 39.15
CA ALA A 1164 41.80 31.52 38.79
C ALA A 1164 41.79 31.82 37.27
N GLU A 1165 42.96 31.79 36.63
CA GLU A 1165 43.08 31.89 35.16
C GLU A 1165 42.37 30.75 34.45
N GLU A 1166 42.52 29.53 34.97
CA GLU A 1166 41.80 28.35 34.45
C GLU A 1166 40.28 28.48 34.64
N ALA A 1167 39.82 29.02 35.77
CA ALA A 1167 38.40 29.32 35.98
C ALA A 1167 37.86 30.31 34.94
N ALA A 1168 38.59 31.39 34.68
CA ALA A 1168 38.23 32.36 33.64
C ALA A 1168 38.23 31.70 32.25
N ARG A 1169 39.25 30.92 31.91
CA ARG A 1169 39.35 30.20 30.63
C ARG A 1169 38.12 29.30 30.38
N LEU A 1170 37.69 28.56 31.40
CA LEU A 1170 36.49 27.71 31.33
C LEU A 1170 35.22 28.52 31.13
N ALA A 1171 35.06 29.67 31.81
CA ALA A 1171 33.91 30.54 31.65
C ALA A 1171 33.84 31.21 30.26
N TYR A 1172 34.98 31.59 29.68
CA TYR A 1172 35.04 32.19 28.33
C TYR A 1172 34.87 31.16 27.20
N ALA A 1173 35.09 29.86 27.47
CA ALA A 1173 34.88 28.80 26.49
C ALA A 1173 33.40 28.52 26.19
N THR A 1174 32.46 29.14 26.92
CA THR A 1174 31.00 28.93 26.81
C THR A 1174 30.26 30.24 26.91
N GLU A 1175 28.94 30.27 26.71
CA GLU A 1175 28.12 31.48 26.81
C GLU A 1175 27.77 31.91 28.25
N GLN A 1176 28.31 31.24 29.28
CA GLN A 1176 28.05 31.50 30.71
C GLN A 1176 28.66 32.83 31.20
N ARG A 1177 27.99 33.95 30.92
CA ARG A 1177 28.46 35.31 31.26
C ARG A 1177 28.53 35.57 32.75
N SER A 1178 27.62 35.02 33.56
CA SER A 1178 27.66 35.17 35.02
C SER A 1178 28.99 34.68 35.58
N GLU A 1179 29.50 33.59 35.02
CA GLU A 1179 30.70 32.91 35.53
C GLU A 1179 31.97 33.65 35.13
N ARG A 1180 31.94 34.35 33.98
CA ARG A 1180 33.04 35.21 33.52
C ARG A 1180 33.26 36.36 34.49
N ALA A 1181 32.18 37.04 34.90
CA ALA A 1181 32.26 38.21 35.77
C ALA A 1181 32.91 37.87 37.13
N VAL A 1182 32.48 36.77 37.77
CA VAL A 1182 33.01 36.38 39.09
C VAL A 1182 34.43 35.80 38.98
N ALA A 1183 34.73 35.05 37.92
CA ALA A 1183 36.08 34.52 37.70
C ALA A 1183 37.09 35.66 37.42
N ASP A 1184 36.72 36.67 36.62
CA ASP A 1184 37.57 37.84 36.35
C ASP A 1184 37.80 38.68 37.60
N ALA A 1185 36.77 38.88 38.43
CA ALA A 1185 36.90 39.58 39.71
C ALA A 1185 37.88 38.87 40.66
N LEU A 1186 37.80 37.53 40.75
CA LEU A 1186 38.72 36.73 41.55
C LEU A 1186 40.16 36.80 41.01
N ARG A 1187 40.32 36.65 39.69
CA ARG A 1187 41.63 36.72 39.02
C ARG A 1187 42.29 38.08 39.25
N ALA A 1188 41.55 39.17 39.10
CA ALA A 1188 42.05 40.53 39.33
C ALA A 1188 42.46 40.73 40.80
N ARG A 1189 41.66 40.23 41.75
CA ARG A 1189 41.96 40.28 43.19
C ARG A 1189 43.22 39.51 43.55
N LEU A 1190 43.43 38.33 42.97
CA LEU A 1190 44.61 37.50 43.23
C LEU A 1190 45.87 38.01 42.51
N ALA A 1191 45.73 38.66 41.35
CA ALA A 1191 46.86 39.25 40.64
C ALA A 1191 47.40 40.54 41.31
N ALA A 1192 46.59 41.19 42.15
CA ALA A 1192 46.97 42.38 42.92
C ALA A 1192 47.72 42.05 44.22
N HIS A 1193 47.85 40.78 44.58
CA HIS A 1193 48.51 40.26 45.78
C HIS A 1193 49.67 39.36 45.40
#